data_AF-A0A6M8AZE2-F1
#
_entry.id   AF-A0A6M8AZE2-F1
#
_cell.length_a   1.000
_cell.length_b   1.000
_cell.length_c   1.000
_cell.angle_alpha   90.00
_cell.angle_beta   90.00
_cell.angle_gamma   90.00
#
_symmetry.space_group_name_H-M   'P 1'
#
loop_
_entity.id
_entity.type
_entity.pdbx_description
1 polymer ?
#
loop_
_entity_poly.entity_id
_entity_poly.type
_entity_poly.pdbx_seq_one_letter_code
_entity_poly.pdbx_strand_id
1 'polypeptide(L)'
;MTSRASMILIVVAMASLLFVLPVLPGALPRASAAVNPCAGSLSEFAWQPGPNVTKIDGEDTYRSRGGQLARFQWKWTVDANANPGDTITMKLPELVEVYPLLKPFDVHDAAGEKVGTVTWGAGKGATVTLTLGDYVSNHGSVSGSAFLNIVWTQGAAVGKHDLLFKGCRGEATLKSELLPEPPAGTFAVSSKYGQVDSARNQVVWSLGIGSATKQNYSDAQPVIEDPGGEGYVLSCEQLTIDNITPRPYDKVVYGKNYLDKSRYTCEKFGERGIRVTINKNADGNYIDRYESYFMKIYGTLDPNYKDYDKLHNTAKVKNGPDADKGPNYDVPGEAEVPNAGGAGSGKQVKFSIQKEVSGPAPDGTKYSFEYKCLADQFIPLGTVSAGEKTTSATTKSSARCTIREKDVPRGVTVAYEILNPDSGATLTPGPNGETTLTFKLDSEADVKIKATNTFPAELPAFSVKKETSDGSFVVGSTASTLRRTYSVTVTNTGTGRGTSPEVVDIPSTPQGFSIDKVEVDGVKVNKDQAGYYVTRGDELDVKASKTHEVVITYSLDPTAMDSGSFELLGQCQTGGAAADSTKGLYNKVTMDQDSDGDANNDACTVGEDRRGRVTWTKIDADTRQALAGSEWEMSGEGIPAGTVITDCVADNADSCVPQGGNGATALYDRDPKPGAFDVQNLPLANTWRKLRESKAPAGYVLNKRAQNFITHEGAPHHKFTKPFENSKSPVPMLPLTGGMGSDVFLISGGVVFLLGVAWEAARRVRSKRRPASL
;
A
#
# COMPACT_ATOMS: atom_id res chain seq x y z
N MET A 1 -26.66 10.12 69.44
CA MET A 1 -25.93 11.07 70.31
C MET A 1 -24.44 10.82 70.08
N THR A 2 -23.62 11.65 69.43
CA THR A 2 -23.72 12.96 68.77
C THR A 2 -22.53 13.01 67.77
N SER A 3 -22.76 12.77 66.47
CA SER A 3 -22.68 13.75 65.34
C SER A 3 -21.22 14.16 64.99
N ARG A 4 -20.64 13.91 63.80
CA ARG A 4 -21.21 13.91 62.43
C ARG A 4 -20.26 13.20 61.40
N ALA A 5 -20.89 12.41 60.52
CA ALA A 5 -20.60 12.08 59.11
C ALA A 5 -19.27 11.43 58.66
N SER A 6 -19.40 10.14 58.33
CA SER A 6 -18.63 9.41 57.32
C SER A 6 -19.08 9.78 55.90
N MET A 7 -18.14 9.91 54.95
CA MET A 7 -18.22 9.17 53.68
C MET A 7 -16.80 8.97 53.11
N ILE A 8 -16.53 7.72 52.78
CA ILE A 8 -15.28 7.11 52.35
C ILE A 8 -15.19 7.21 50.82
N LEU A 9 -14.00 7.50 50.27
CA LEU A 9 -13.62 7.03 48.94
C LEU A 9 -12.24 6.38 48.99
N ILE A 10 -12.16 5.27 48.25
CA ILE A 10 -11.23 4.16 48.25
C ILE A 10 -9.79 4.52 47.84
N VAL A 11 -8.86 3.80 48.48
CA VAL A 11 -7.39 3.68 48.34
C VAL A 11 -7.05 2.93 47.04
N VAL A 12 -5.97 3.18 46.32
CA VAL A 12 -4.65 2.48 46.36
C VAL A 12 -3.80 3.15 45.26
N ALA A 13 -2.81 4.00 45.57
CA ALA A 13 -1.43 3.73 46.01
C ALA A 13 -0.53 3.06 44.94
N MET A 14 0.36 3.84 44.33
CA MET A 14 1.79 3.48 44.24
C MET A 14 2.64 4.73 44.00
N ALA A 15 3.57 4.96 44.92
CA ALA A 15 4.30 6.19 45.12
C ALA A 15 5.53 6.31 44.22
N SER A 16 5.75 7.54 43.77
CA SER A 16 6.93 8.03 43.07
C SER A 16 8.13 8.09 44.01
N LEU A 17 9.27 7.54 43.61
CA LEU A 17 10.57 7.89 44.20
C LEU A 17 11.61 7.99 43.08
N LEU A 18 12.16 9.19 42.90
CA LEU A 18 13.33 9.44 42.05
C LEU A 18 14.51 8.59 42.56
N PHE A 19 15.05 7.74 41.69
CA PHE A 19 16.41 7.22 41.81
C PHE A 19 17.09 7.25 40.43
N VAL A 20 18.19 7.99 40.37
CA VAL A 20 19.15 8.01 39.27
C VAL A 20 19.99 6.74 39.35
N LEU A 21 19.94 5.85 38.35
CA LEU A 21 20.86 4.72 38.14
C LEU A 21 20.95 4.37 36.62
N PRO A 22 22.02 3.70 36.18
CA PRO A 22 22.78 4.04 34.97
C PRO A 22 22.32 3.33 33.70
N VAL A 23 22.61 3.94 32.55
CA VAL A 23 22.42 3.35 31.22
C VAL A 23 23.40 2.19 31.05
N LEU A 24 22.89 0.96 31.21
CA LEU A 24 23.51 -0.25 30.66
C LEU A 24 22.84 -0.56 29.31
N PRO A 25 23.62 -0.80 28.25
CA PRO A 25 23.07 -1.02 26.91
C PRO A 25 22.42 -2.41 26.85
N GLY A 26 21.09 -2.44 26.93
CA GLY A 26 20.31 -3.60 26.49
C GLY A 26 20.48 -3.76 24.98
N ALA A 27 21.14 -4.85 24.58
CA ALA A 27 21.21 -5.29 23.21
C ALA A 27 19.79 -5.59 22.70
N LEU A 28 19.20 -4.60 22.02
CA LEU A 28 18.15 -4.86 21.05
C LEU A 28 18.74 -5.79 19.98
N PRO A 29 18.01 -6.81 19.49
CA PRO A 29 18.41 -7.51 18.29
C PRO A 29 18.25 -6.54 17.12
N ARG A 30 19.27 -5.70 16.89
CA ARG A 30 19.51 -5.18 15.55
C ARG A 30 19.88 -6.40 14.72
N ALA A 31 18.94 -6.88 13.92
CA ALA A 31 19.30 -7.48 12.65
C ALA A 31 20.04 -6.38 11.86
N SER A 32 21.33 -6.21 12.11
CA SER A 32 22.20 -5.64 11.11
C SER A 32 22.21 -6.68 10.00
N ALA A 33 21.37 -6.50 8.98
CA ALA A 33 21.69 -7.04 7.68
C ALA A 33 23.13 -6.60 7.41
N ALA A 34 24.06 -7.55 7.41
CA ALA A 34 25.44 -7.26 7.09
C ALA A 34 25.42 -6.66 5.69
N VAL A 35 25.70 -5.36 5.58
CA VAL A 35 25.94 -4.72 4.28
C VAL A 35 27.05 -5.54 3.66
N ASN A 36 26.74 -6.30 2.60
CA ASN A 36 27.78 -6.91 1.81
C ASN A 36 28.65 -5.74 1.32
N PRO A 37 29.94 -5.62 1.74
CA PRO A 37 30.75 -4.45 1.43
C PRO A 37 30.88 -4.25 -0.08
N CYS A 38 30.62 -5.31 -0.86
CA CYS A 38 30.18 -5.15 -2.22
C CYS A 38 29.35 -6.32 -2.76
N ALA A 39 28.21 -6.04 -3.39
CA ALA A 39 27.33 -7.03 -4.01
C ALA A 39 27.62 -7.32 -5.49
N GLY A 40 28.87 -7.13 -5.91
CA GLY A 40 29.27 -7.30 -7.31
C GLY A 40 30.75 -7.11 -7.57
N SER A 41 31.12 -7.09 -8.84
CA SER A 41 32.51 -6.84 -9.28
C SER A 41 32.56 -5.82 -10.41
N LEU A 42 33.69 -5.14 -10.55
CA LEU A 42 33.96 -4.18 -11.62
C LEU A 42 35.08 -4.67 -12.53
N SER A 43 34.97 -4.38 -13.82
CA SER A 43 35.96 -4.79 -14.83
C SER A 43 35.98 -3.85 -16.03
N GLU A 44 36.86 -4.11 -17.00
CA GLU A 44 36.91 -3.40 -18.30
C GLU A 44 36.90 -1.87 -18.18
N PHE A 45 37.68 -1.34 -17.23
CA PHE A 45 37.91 0.09 -17.08
C PHE A 45 38.64 0.62 -18.31
N ALA A 46 38.14 1.70 -18.92
CA ALA A 46 38.77 2.30 -20.08
C ALA A 46 38.40 3.78 -20.26
N TRP A 47 39.21 4.49 -21.03
CA TRP A 47 38.82 5.74 -21.67
C TRP A 47 38.00 5.45 -22.92
N GLN A 48 36.86 6.11 -23.10
CA GLN A 48 36.19 6.10 -24.40
C GLN A 48 36.88 7.07 -25.37
N PRO A 49 36.84 6.81 -26.68
CA PRO A 49 37.34 7.75 -27.68
C PRO A 49 36.73 9.14 -27.52
N GLY A 50 37.58 10.16 -27.54
CA GLY A 50 37.21 11.56 -27.37
C GLY A 50 38.35 12.50 -27.79
N PRO A 51 38.11 13.81 -27.91
CA PRO A 51 39.11 14.79 -28.32
C PRO A 51 40.28 14.92 -27.34
N ASN A 52 40.07 14.52 -26.08
CA ASN A 52 41.06 14.55 -25.02
C ASN A 52 41.63 13.16 -24.71
N VAL A 53 41.33 12.15 -25.53
CA VAL A 53 41.84 10.79 -25.40
C VAL A 53 42.67 10.48 -26.63
N THR A 54 43.99 10.36 -26.42
CA THR A 54 44.95 10.15 -27.51
C THR A 54 45.72 8.86 -27.29
N LYS A 55 46.03 8.14 -28.37
CA LYS A 55 46.94 6.98 -28.29
C LYS A 55 48.39 7.45 -28.14
N ILE A 56 49.00 7.11 -27.03
CA ILE A 56 50.43 7.33 -26.76
C ILE A 56 51.04 5.97 -26.48
N ASP A 57 52.08 5.61 -27.24
CA ASP A 57 52.75 4.31 -27.13
C ASP A 57 51.79 3.10 -27.25
N GLY A 58 50.70 3.28 -28.01
CA GLY A 58 49.67 2.25 -28.22
C GLY A 58 48.54 2.25 -27.18
N GLU A 59 48.67 3.00 -26.09
CA GLU A 59 47.70 3.07 -24.99
C GLU A 59 46.82 4.32 -25.09
N ASP A 60 45.51 4.16 -24.84
CA ASP A 60 44.59 5.29 -24.75
C ASP A 60 44.92 6.11 -23.49
N THR A 61 45.28 7.37 -23.69
CA THR A 61 45.74 8.28 -22.64
C THR A 61 44.81 9.49 -22.57
N TYR A 62 44.23 9.76 -21.38
CA TYR A 62 43.52 11.01 -21.12
C TYR A 62 44.52 12.17 -21.05
N ARG A 63 44.63 12.93 -22.13
CA ARG A 63 45.61 13.99 -22.31
C ARG A 63 44.89 15.30 -22.57
N SER A 64 44.90 16.19 -21.59
CA SER A 64 44.13 17.44 -21.67
C SER A 64 44.70 18.54 -20.77
N ARG A 65 44.15 19.74 -20.90
CA ARG A 65 44.37 20.87 -19.99
C ARG A 65 43.29 20.89 -18.90
N GLY A 66 43.48 21.76 -17.89
CA GLY A 66 42.49 21.92 -16.82
C GLY A 66 41.10 22.26 -17.37
N GLY A 67 40.06 21.62 -16.81
CA GLY A 67 38.66 21.83 -17.20
C GLY A 67 38.18 21.08 -18.44
N GLN A 68 39.08 20.45 -19.21
CA GLN A 68 38.72 19.60 -20.35
C GLN A 68 38.45 18.17 -19.89
N LEU A 69 37.26 17.65 -20.20
CA LEU A 69 36.77 16.36 -19.71
C LEU A 69 37.26 15.17 -20.56
N ALA A 70 37.18 13.97 -19.99
CA ALA A 70 37.24 12.70 -20.73
C ALA A 70 36.14 11.77 -20.25
N ARG A 71 35.70 10.85 -21.11
CA ARG A 71 34.66 9.87 -20.78
C ARG A 71 35.31 8.58 -20.29
N PHE A 72 35.05 8.26 -19.03
CA PHE A 72 35.56 7.06 -18.35
C PHE A 72 34.45 6.01 -18.27
N GLN A 73 34.74 4.77 -18.64
CA GLN A 73 33.79 3.66 -18.66
C GLN A 73 34.28 2.47 -17.82
N TRP A 74 33.33 1.66 -17.37
CA TRP A 74 33.58 0.37 -16.72
C TRP A 74 32.41 -0.60 -16.97
N LYS A 75 32.67 -1.89 -16.80
CA LYS A 75 31.65 -2.93 -16.69
C LYS A 75 31.46 -3.38 -15.25
N TRP A 76 30.30 -3.92 -14.96
CA TRP A 76 29.94 -4.42 -13.64
C TRP A 76 29.12 -5.72 -13.73
N THR A 77 29.25 -6.56 -12.71
CA THR A 77 28.45 -7.78 -12.50
C THR A 77 27.92 -7.81 -11.08
N VAL A 78 26.80 -8.49 -10.86
CA VAL A 78 26.10 -8.62 -9.56
C VAL A 78 26.26 -10.03 -9.03
N ASP A 79 26.46 -10.17 -7.72
CA ASP A 79 26.48 -11.48 -7.06
C ASP A 79 25.11 -12.16 -7.12
N ALA A 80 25.10 -13.49 -7.24
CA ALA A 80 23.87 -14.30 -7.35
C ALA A 80 22.87 -14.14 -6.18
N ASN A 81 23.36 -13.72 -5.01
CA ASN A 81 22.59 -13.55 -3.78
C ASN A 81 22.34 -12.08 -3.41
N ALA A 82 22.66 -11.14 -4.31
CA ALA A 82 22.39 -9.73 -4.08
C ALA A 82 20.88 -9.46 -3.95
N ASN A 83 20.55 -8.45 -3.16
CA ASN A 83 19.19 -8.00 -2.88
C ASN A 83 19.00 -6.54 -3.32
N PRO A 84 17.74 -6.10 -3.51
CA PRO A 84 17.47 -4.68 -3.75
C PRO A 84 18.06 -3.81 -2.64
N GLY A 85 18.67 -2.69 -3.03
CA GLY A 85 19.39 -1.78 -2.13
C GLY A 85 20.85 -2.12 -1.87
N ASP A 86 21.31 -3.33 -2.23
CA ASP A 86 22.74 -3.66 -2.19
C ASP A 86 23.53 -2.77 -3.17
N THR A 87 24.84 -2.59 -2.91
CA THR A 87 25.66 -1.62 -3.65
C THR A 87 26.91 -2.22 -4.28
N ILE A 88 27.32 -1.62 -5.40
CA ILE A 88 28.61 -1.84 -6.08
C ILE A 88 29.31 -0.48 -6.18
N THR A 89 30.51 -0.36 -5.61
CA THR A 89 31.22 0.91 -5.44
C THR A 89 32.59 0.95 -6.11
N MET A 90 33.02 2.16 -6.48
CA MET A 90 34.32 2.49 -7.04
C MET A 90 34.82 3.81 -6.48
N LYS A 91 36.07 3.87 -6.04
CA LYS A 91 36.75 5.10 -5.65
C LYS A 91 37.54 5.67 -6.83
N LEU A 92 37.31 6.95 -7.14
CA LEU A 92 38.09 7.70 -8.12
C LEU A 92 39.46 8.12 -7.54
N PRO A 93 40.51 8.25 -8.37
CA PRO A 93 41.78 8.82 -7.93
C PRO A 93 41.65 10.32 -7.62
N GLU A 94 42.43 10.84 -6.67
CA GLU A 94 42.30 12.24 -6.19
C GLU A 94 42.64 13.32 -7.22
N LEU A 95 43.34 12.96 -8.30
CA LEU A 95 43.69 13.89 -9.37
C LEU A 95 42.50 14.24 -10.27
N VAL A 96 41.45 13.42 -10.27
CA VAL A 96 40.26 13.61 -11.10
C VAL A 96 38.97 13.60 -10.26
N GLU A 97 37.92 14.19 -10.81
CA GLU A 97 36.59 14.22 -10.21
C GLU A 97 35.53 14.04 -11.29
N VAL A 98 34.33 13.61 -10.89
CA VAL A 98 33.17 13.58 -11.79
C VAL A 98 32.87 15.01 -12.22
N TYR A 99 32.59 15.20 -13.51
CA TYR A 99 32.24 16.52 -14.03
C TYR A 99 31.11 17.14 -13.20
N PRO A 100 31.31 18.31 -12.56
CA PRO A 100 30.45 18.78 -11.46
C PRO A 100 28.96 18.98 -11.79
N LEU A 101 28.61 19.05 -13.07
CA LEU A 101 27.23 19.33 -13.52
C LEU A 101 26.49 18.09 -14.00
N LEU A 102 27.11 16.90 -13.92
CA LEU A 102 26.43 15.65 -14.15
C LEU A 102 25.40 15.39 -13.04
N LYS A 103 24.34 14.66 -13.39
CA LYS A 103 23.33 14.20 -12.43
C LYS A 103 23.39 12.68 -12.31
N PRO A 104 23.07 12.13 -11.13
CA PRO A 104 22.82 10.70 -10.98
C PRO A 104 21.87 10.19 -12.06
N PHE A 105 22.06 8.95 -12.48
CA PHE A 105 21.27 8.33 -13.55
C PHE A 105 20.88 6.91 -13.19
N ASP A 106 19.78 6.48 -13.79
CA ASP A 106 19.27 5.12 -13.68
C ASP A 106 19.79 4.26 -14.82
N VAL A 107 20.17 3.04 -14.48
CA VAL A 107 20.55 2.00 -15.44
C VAL A 107 19.33 1.14 -15.71
N HIS A 108 18.99 1.00 -16.99
CA HIS A 108 17.87 0.20 -17.43
C HIS A 108 18.34 -0.97 -18.29
N ASP A 109 17.53 -2.01 -18.37
CA ASP A 109 17.70 -3.06 -19.35
C ASP A 109 17.12 -2.69 -20.72
N ALA A 110 17.22 -3.60 -21.68
CA ALA A 110 16.71 -3.36 -23.04
C ALA A 110 15.19 -3.21 -23.12
N ALA A 111 14.45 -3.71 -22.11
CA ALA A 111 13.00 -3.56 -22.01
C ALA A 111 12.59 -2.26 -21.27
N GLY A 112 13.56 -1.52 -20.72
CA GLY A 112 13.31 -0.30 -19.95
C GLY A 112 13.03 -0.56 -18.47
N GLU A 113 13.24 -1.78 -17.97
CA GLU A 113 13.13 -2.08 -16.54
C GLU A 113 14.36 -1.54 -15.81
N LYS A 114 14.14 -0.90 -14.65
CA LYS A 114 15.22 -0.26 -13.88
C LYS A 114 16.04 -1.31 -13.13
N VAL A 115 17.31 -1.45 -13.51
CA VAL A 115 18.26 -2.36 -12.87
C VAL A 115 18.88 -1.76 -11.61
N GLY A 116 19.14 -0.45 -11.61
CA GLY A 116 19.72 0.25 -10.47
C GLY A 116 19.98 1.73 -10.74
N THR A 117 20.58 2.42 -9.77
CA THR A 117 20.89 3.85 -9.84
C THR A 117 22.36 4.10 -9.56
N VAL A 118 23.03 4.88 -10.41
CA VAL A 118 24.42 5.31 -10.22
C VAL A 118 24.46 6.71 -9.64
N THR A 119 25.18 6.86 -8.53
CA THR A 119 25.40 8.11 -7.79
C THR A 119 26.89 8.29 -7.50
N TRP A 120 27.30 9.47 -7.04
CA TRP A 120 28.67 9.70 -6.58
C TRP A 120 28.76 10.76 -5.48
N GLY A 121 29.80 10.67 -4.66
CA GLY A 121 30.19 11.71 -3.70
C GLY A 121 30.79 12.96 -4.40
N ALA A 122 30.95 14.05 -3.66
CA ALA A 122 31.51 15.29 -4.21
C ALA A 122 33.05 15.31 -4.15
N GLY A 123 33.67 15.91 -5.19
CA GLY A 123 35.07 16.32 -5.19
C GLY A 123 36.12 15.22 -5.39
N LYS A 124 37.36 15.52 -4.99
CA LYS A 124 38.53 14.65 -5.10
C LYS A 124 38.30 13.32 -4.36
N GLY A 125 38.61 12.21 -5.02
CA GLY A 125 38.52 10.89 -4.40
C GLY A 125 37.09 10.38 -4.19
N ALA A 126 36.11 10.98 -4.88
CA ALA A 126 34.71 10.61 -4.80
C ALA A 126 34.48 9.10 -5.00
N THR A 127 33.52 8.56 -4.27
CA THR A 127 33.03 7.20 -4.46
C THR A 127 31.84 7.23 -5.41
N VAL A 128 31.93 6.52 -6.52
CA VAL A 128 30.82 6.18 -7.43
C VAL A 128 30.13 4.93 -6.90
N THR A 129 28.82 4.95 -6.80
CA THR A 129 27.99 3.88 -6.22
C THR A 129 26.84 3.53 -7.14
N LEU A 130 26.79 2.28 -7.61
CA LEU A 130 25.62 1.65 -8.20
C LEU A 130 24.80 0.99 -7.08
N THR A 131 23.57 1.45 -6.87
CA THR A 131 22.60 0.84 -5.95
C THR A 131 21.63 -0.02 -6.75
N LEU A 132 21.51 -1.30 -6.40
CA LEU A 132 20.68 -2.27 -7.12
C LEU A 132 19.19 -2.03 -6.85
N GLY A 133 18.36 -2.07 -7.88
CA GLY A 133 16.90 -1.95 -7.78
C GLY A 133 16.20 -3.29 -7.58
N ASP A 134 14.86 -3.30 -7.64
CA ASP A 134 14.06 -4.51 -7.45
C ASP A 134 14.31 -5.60 -8.52
N TYR A 135 14.90 -5.23 -9.65
CA TYR A 135 15.30 -6.11 -10.75
C TYR A 135 16.09 -7.35 -10.30
N VAL A 136 16.97 -7.22 -9.31
CA VAL A 136 17.78 -8.35 -8.80
C VAL A 136 16.99 -9.34 -7.94
N SER A 137 15.73 -9.03 -7.64
CA SER A 137 14.83 -9.93 -6.93
C SER A 137 14.45 -11.12 -7.82
N ASN A 138 14.18 -10.87 -9.10
CA ASN A 138 13.68 -11.86 -10.04
C ASN A 138 14.61 -12.13 -11.24
N HIS A 139 15.74 -11.43 -11.36
CA HIS A 139 16.78 -11.70 -12.36
C HIS A 139 18.09 -12.20 -11.72
N GLY A 140 18.74 -13.16 -12.38
CA GLY A 140 20.11 -13.62 -12.10
C GLY A 140 21.10 -13.14 -13.18
N SER A 141 22.39 -13.43 -13.02
CA SER A 141 23.45 -12.96 -13.95
C SER A 141 23.42 -11.48 -14.27
N VAL A 142 22.98 -10.66 -13.31
CA VAL A 142 22.76 -9.24 -13.59
C VAL A 142 24.11 -8.58 -13.84
N SER A 143 24.24 -7.89 -14.97
CA SER A 143 25.50 -7.28 -15.39
C SER A 143 25.23 -6.07 -16.28
N GLY A 144 26.27 -5.28 -16.54
CA GLY A 144 26.12 -4.13 -17.41
C GLY A 144 27.38 -3.31 -17.57
N SER A 145 27.18 -2.10 -18.06
CA SER A 145 28.22 -1.09 -18.24
C SER A 145 27.73 0.27 -17.79
N ALA A 146 28.66 1.13 -17.41
CA ALA A 146 28.38 2.51 -17.10
C ALA A 146 29.56 3.40 -17.50
N PHE A 147 29.28 4.67 -17.73
CA PHE A 147 30.28 5.68 -18.04
C PHE A 147 29.92 7.03 -17.38
N LEU A 148 30.95 7.82 -17.13
CA LEU A 148 30.88 9.17 -16.56
C LEU A 148 31.91 10.05 -17.28
N ASN A 149 31.57 11.31 -17.53
CA ASN A 149 32.60 12.30 -17.82
C ASN A 149 33.32 12.73 -16.54
N ILE A 150 34.64 12.70 -16.58
CA ILE A 150 35.53 13.11 -15.50
C ILE A 150 36.47 14.23 -15.96
N VAL A 151 36.90 15.07 -15.03
CA VAL A 151 37.80 16.20 -15.24
C VAL A 151 38.94 16.19 -14.25
N TRP A 152 40.05 16.82 -14.60
CA TRP A 152 41.11 17.15 -13.66
C TRP A 152 40.55 18.02 -12.53
N THR A 153 40.88 17.64 -11.31
CA THR A 153 40.51 18.42 -10.13
C THR A 153 41.30 19.72 -10.07
N GLN A 154 40.71 20.74 -9.42
CA GLN A 154 41.39 22.01 -9.24
C GLN A 154 42.74 21.82 -8.51
N GLY A 155 43.81 22.36 -9.10
CA GLY A 155 45.17 22.27 -8.57
C GLY A 155 45.85 20.91 -8.77
N ALA A 156 45.34 20.04 -9.63
CA ALA A 156 46.05 18.82 -10.04
C ALA A 156 47.44 19.15 -10.58
N ALA A 157 48.42 18.30 -10.26
CA ALA A 157 49.79 18.49 -10.71
C ALA A 157 49.92 18.29 -12.22
N VAL A 158 50.61 19.19 -12.91
CA VAL A 158 50.91 19.06 -14.34
C VAL A 158 51.88 17.89 -14.57
N GLY A 159 51.68 17.13 -15.65
CA GLY A 159 52.54 16.02 -16.07
C GLY A 159 51.78 14.72 -16.33
N LYS A 160 52.54 13.66 -16.59
CA LYS A 160 52.02 12.29 -16.79
C LYS A 160 51.66 11.66 -15.45
N HIS A 161 50.50 11.00 -15.38
CA HIS A 161 50.00 10.31 -14.20
C HIS A 161 49.36 8.96 -14.55
N ASP A 162 49.50 8.03 -13.62
CA ASP A 162 48.81 6.75 -13.62
C ASP A 162 47.60 6.85 -12.67
N LEU A 163 46.39 6.82 -13.23
CA LEU A 163 45.15 6.96 -12.48
C LEU A 163 44.64 5.59 -12.06
N LEU A 164 44.80 5.27 -10.77
CA LEU A 164 44.31 4.03 -10.18
C LEU A 164 42.83 4.16 -9.81
N PHE A 165 41.98 3.41 -10.50
CA PHE A 165 40.58 3.22 -10.18
C PHE A 165 40.45 1.93 -9.38
N LYS A 166 39.86 2.02 -8.19
CA LYS A 166 39.70 0.87 -7.30
C LYS A 166 38.26 0.74 -6.88
N GLY A 167 37.65 -0.39 -7.18
CA GLY A 167 36.30 -0.68 -6.73
C GLY A 167 36.14 -2.12 -6.30
N CYS A 168 34.89 -2.56 -6.33
CA CYS A 168 34.53 -3.90 -5.92
C CYS A 168 35.24 -4.99 -6.72
N ARG A 169 36.10 -5.78 -6.05
CA ARG A 169 36.80 -6.95 -6.62
C ARG A 169 37.42 -6.66 -8.00
N GLY A 170 37.84 -5.41 -8.23
CA GLY A 170 38.30 -4.92 -9.52
C GLY A 170 39.03 -3.61 -9.37
N GLU A 171 40.17 -3.51 -10.03
CA GLU A 171 40.96 -2.28 -10.11
C GLU A 171 41.64 -2.21 -11.47
N ALA A 172 41.93 -0.99 -11.91
CA ALA A 172 42.70 -0.74 -13.12
C ALA A 172 43.47 0.58 -13.00
N THR A 173 44.60 0.65 -13.68
CA THR A 173 45.38 1.88 -13.82
C THR A 173 45.25 2.35 -15.27
N LEU A 174 44.76 3.58 -15.47
CA LEU A 174 44.66 4.19 -16.79
C LEU A 174 45.66 5.33 -16.94
N LYS A 175 46.26 5.45 -18.14
CA LYS A 175 47.23 6.51 -18.45
C LYS A 175 46.54 7.86 -18.60
N SER A 176 47.22 8.89 -18.12
CA SER A 176 46.79 10.28 -18.26
C SER A 176 47.96 11.26 -18.31
N GLU A 177 47.72 12.44 -18.84
CA GLU A 177 48.67 13.55 -18.85
C GLU A 177 47.92 14.88 -18.73
N LEU A 178 48.16 15.60 -17.64
CA LEU A 178 47.72 16.99 -17.52
C LEU A 178 48.76 17.89 -18.18
N LEU A 179 48.38 18.51 -19.28
CA LEU A 179 49.25 19.42 -20.03
C LEU A 179 49.45 20.75 -19.26
N PRO A 180 50.68 21.30 -19.22
CA PRO A 180 50.90 22.65 -18.72
C PRO A 180 50.12 23.63 -19.58
N GLU A 181 49.56 24.69 -19.01
CA GLU A 181 49.08 25.85 -19.78
C GLU A 181 50.12 26.28 -20.84
N PRO A 182 49.69 26.68 -22.05
CA PRO A 182 50.64 26.92 -23.13
C PRO A 182 51.64 28.00 -22.70
N PRO A 183 52.93 27.85 -23.07
CA PRO A 183 53.92 28.87 -22.76
C PRO A 183 53.48 30.23 -23.30
N ALA A 184 53.71 31.24 -22.49
CA ALA A 184 53.51 32.60 -22.90
C ALA A 184 54.41 32.99 -24.08
N GLY A 185 53.87 33.72 -25.05
CA GLY A 185 54.69 34.44 -26.01
C GLY A 185 55.15 33.66 -27.24
N THR A 186 54.60 32.47 -27.50
CA THR A 186 54.70 31.86 -28.82
C THR A 186 53.66 32.46 -29.75
N PHE A 187 54.08 32.83 -30.97
CA PHE A 187 53.14 33.20 -32.03
C PHE A 187 52.11 32.07 -32.21
N ALA A 188 50.83 32.42 -32.16
CA ALA A 188 49.73 31.49 -32.22
C ALA A 188 49.36 31.21 -33.68
N VAL A 189 48.95 29.97 -33.95
CA VAL A 189 48.15 29.63 -35.13
C VAL A 189 46.67 29.69 -34.75
N SER A 190 45.81 29.98 -35.72
CA SER A 190 44.39 30.13 -35.43
C SER A 190 43.77 28.79 -35.00
N SER A 191 43.09 28.77 -33.86
CA SER A 191 42.47 27.58 -33.27
C SER A 191 41.18 27.92 -32.54
N LYS A 192 40.28 26.93 -32.44
CA LYS A 192 39.00 27.07 -31.75
C LYS A 192 38.68 25.82 -30.95
N TYR A 193 38.20 26.00 -29.72
CA TYR A 193 37.67 24.92 -28.90
C TYR A 193 36.51 25.43 -28.05
N GLY A 194 35.60 24.53 -27.69
CA GLY A 194 34.42 24.89 -26.90
C GLY A 194 34.32 24.09 -25.61
N GLN A 195 33.56 24.64 -24.67
CA GLN A 195 33.22 24.02 -23.40
C GLN A 195 31.73 24.24 -23.13
N VAL A 196 30.98 23.16 -22.98
CA VAL A 196 29.59 23.21 -22.55
C VAL A 196 29.54 23.38 -21.02
N ASP A 197 28.72 24.31 -20.55
CA ASP A 197 28.39 24.56 -19.16
C ASP A 197 26.87 24.52 -18.99
N SER A 198 26.38 23.31 -18.73
CA SER A 198 24.95 23.01 -18.66
C SER A 198 24.23 23.69 -17.50
N ALA A 199 24.95 24.06 -16.43
CA ALA A 199 24.36 24.70 -15.25
C ALA A 199 24.04 26.18 -15.49
N ARG A 200 24.85 26.84 -16.31
CA ARG A 200 24.60 28.21 -16.76
C ARG A 200 23.86 28.28 -18.09
N ASN A 201 23.40 27.14 -18.61
CA ASN A 201 22.74 27.00 -19.91
C ASN A 201 23.54 27.62 -21.06
N GLN A 202 24.86 27.41 -21.06
CA GLN A 202 25.77 28.08 -22.00
C GLN A 202 26.80 27.14 -22.61
N VAL A 203 27.30 27.51 -23.79
CA VAL A 203 28.55 27.02 -24.37
C VAL A 203 29.53 28.19 -24.48
N VAL A 204 30.78 27.97 -24.09
CA VAL A 204 31.85 28.96 -24.20
C VAL A 204 32.82 28.51 -25.28
N TRP A 205 32.93 29.28 -26.35
CA TRP A 205 33.89 29.09 -27.42
C TRP A 205 35.10 29.99 -27.21
N SER A 206 36.27 29.37 -27.17
CA SER A 206 37.56 30.05 -27.16
C SER A 206 38.14 30.03 -28.56
N LEU A 207 38.28 31.21 -29.17
CA LEU A 207 38.79 31.38 -30.53
C LEU A 207 40.08 32.21 -30.51
N GLY A 208 41.20 31.58 -30.80
CA GLY A 208 42.47 32.26 -31.04
C GLY A 208 42.62 32.62 -32.51
N ILE A 209 42.95 33.88 -32.80
CA ILE A 209 43.37 34.34 -34.12
C ILE A 209 44.89 34.29 -34.17
N GLY A 210 45.44 33.82 -35.29
CA GLY A 210 46.90 33.72 -35.47
C GLY A 210 47.63 35.04 -35.27
N SER A 211 48.92 34.99 -34.97
CA SER A 211 49.69 36.21 -34.70
C SER A 211 50.05 36.99 -35.98
N ALA A 212 50.01 38.32 -35.92
CA ALA A 212 50.37 39.25 -37.01
C ALA A 212 51.88 39.33 -37.28
N THR A 213 52.53 38.21 -37.62
CA THR A 213 54.00 38.11 -37.70
C THR A 213 54.64 38.84 -38.88
N LYS A 214 53.89 39.01 -39.99
CA LYS A 214 54.44 39.53 -41.26
C LYS A 214 54.49 41.05 -41.33
N GLN A 215 53.43 41.75 -40.91
CA GLN A 215 53.25 43.19 -41.13
C GLN A 215 52.18 43.79 -40.21
N ASN A 216 52.02 45.13 -40.24
CA ASN A 216 50.82 45.79 -39.73
C ASN A 216 49.65 45.55 -40.70
N TYR A 217 48.46 45.32 -40.18
CA TYR A 217 47.26 45.07 -40.99
C TYR A 217 46.40 46.33 -41.04
N SER A 218 46.60 47.18 -42.06
CA SER A 218 45.96 48.50 -42.22
C SER A 218 44.95 48.62 -43.37
N ASP A 219 45.10 47.76 -44.39
CA ASP A 219 44.52 47.98 -45.72
C ASP A 219 43.13 47.35 -45.87
N ALA A 220 42.91 46.21 -45.23
CA ALA A 220 41.64 45.48 -45.25
C ALA A 220 41.21 45.15 -43.83
N GLN A 221 39.93 45.36 -43.53
CA GLN A 221 39.37 45.17 -42.19
C GLN A 221 39.26 43.67 -41.86
N PRO A 222 39.81 43.20 -40.72
CA PRO A 222 39.61 41.85 -40.24
C PRO A 222 38.15 41.63 -39.81
N VAL A 223 37.54 40.57 -40.33
CA VAL A 223 36.16 40.17 -40.02
C VAL A 223 36.13 38.71 -39.61
N ILE A 224 35.53 38.40 -38.48
CA ILE A 224 35.29 37.05 -37.99
C ILE A 224 33.79 36.80 -38.12
N GLU A 225 33.42 35.91 -39.03
CA GLU A 225 32.05 35.43 -39.20
C GLU A 225 31.93 34.06 -38.55
N ASP A 226 31.19 34.00 -37.45
CA ASP A 226 30.90 32.77 -36.74
C ASP A 226 29.40 32.49 -36.88
N PRO A 227 28.98 31.55 -37.74
CA PRO A 227 27.56 31.27 -37.97
C PRO A 227 26.89 30.59 -36.76
N GLY A 228 27.64 30.23 -35.71
CA GLY A 228 27.17 29.35 -34.66
C GLY A 228 27.11 27.89 -35.13
N GLY A 229 26.28 27.08 -34.47
CA GLY A 229 26.11 25.68 -34.79
C GLY A 229 24.81 25.13 -34.23
N GLU A 230 24.52 23.87 -34.51
CA GLU A 230 23.35 23.20 -33.92
C GLU A 230 23.51 23.02 -32.40
N GLY A 231 22.40 23.10 -31.67
CA GLY A 231 22.37 22.93 -30.21
C GLY A 231 22.70 24.19 -29.40
N TYR A 232 23.05 25.32 -30.03
CA TYR A 232 23.28 26.60 -29.35
C TYR A 232 23.20 27.84 -30.25
N VAL A 233 22.96 29.02 -29.67
CA VAL A 233 22.97 30.33 -30.35
C VAL A 233 24.01 31.24 -29.72
N LEU A 234 24.92 31.79 -30.53
CA LEU A 234 25.97 32.71 -30.07
C LEU A 234 25.44 34.10 -29.75
N SER A 235 26.10 34.79 -28.83
CA SER A 235 25.75 36.14 -28.38
C SER A 235 26.97 37.06 -28.31
N CYS A 236 26.74 38.35 -28.61
CA CYS A 236 27.70 39.43 -28.41
C CYS A 236 27.77 39.94 -26.96
N GLU A 237 26.78 39.60 -26.11
CA GLU A 237 26.53 40.23 -24.80
C GLU A 237 27.71 40.08 -23.82
N GLN A 238 28.51 39.03 -23.99
CA GLN A 238 29.65 38.70 -23.13
C GLN A 238 30.95 38.48 -23.91
N LEU A 239 30.99 38.90 -25.18
CA LEU A 239 32.19 38.78 -25.99
C LEU A 239 33.33 39.59 -25.37
N THR A 240 34.44 38.90 -25.11
CA THR A 240 35.71 39.53 -24.72
C THR A 240 36.79 39.15 -25.70
N ILE A 241 37.65 40.12 -26.03
CA ILE A 241 38.83 39.91 -26.86
C ILE A 241 40.03 40.31 -26.02
N ASP A 242 40.88 39.35 -25.68
CA ASP A 242 42.15 39.57 -24.99
C ASP A 242 43.25 39.77 -26.02
N ASN A 243 44.05 40.82 -25.83
CA ASN A 243 45.32 40.98 -26.50
C ASN A 243 46.40 40.19 -25.75
N ILE A 244 46.75 39.03 -26.30
CA ILE A 244 47.69 38.07 -25.72
C ILE A 244 49.08 38.14 -26.36
N THR A 245 49.45 39.31 -26.89
CA THR A 245 50.71 39.53 -27.62
C THR A 245 51.95 39.11 -26.81
N PRO A 246 52.91 38.38 -27.41
CA PRO A 246 54.15 37.95 -26.77
C PRO A 246 55.09 39.03 -26.22
N ARG A 247 54.94 40.29 -26.63
CA ARG A 247 55.76 41.43 -26.19
C ARG A 247 54.89 42.69 -26.13
N PRO A 248 55.03 43.56 -25.12
CA PRO A 248 56.02 43.53 -24.04
C PRO A 248 55.74 42.54 -22.90
N TYR A 249 54.66 41.76 -22.99
CA TYR A 249 54.26 40.81 -21.95
C TYR A 249 55.17 39.57 -21.93
N ASP A 250 55.95 39.39 -20.87
CA ASP A 250 56.74 38.18 -20.60
C ASP A 250 55.87 36.94 -20.33
N LYS A 251 54.56 37.15 -20.09
CA LYS A 251 53.54 36.13 -19.84
C LYS A 251 52.26 36.39 -20.65
N VAL A 252 51.61 35.34 -21.17
CA VAL A 252 50.27 35.42 -21.75
C VAL A 252 49.30 35.58 -20.58
N VAL A 253 48.57 36.68 -20.59
CA VAL A 253 47.64 37.01 -19.52
C VAL A 253 46.23 37.01 -20.11
N TYR A 254 45.54 35.89 -19.94
CA TYR A 254 44.12 35.80 -20.26
C TYR A 254 43.29 36.60 -19.27
N GLY A 255 42.26 37.28 -19.76
CA GLY A 255 41.28 37.98 -18.95
C GLY A 255 41.80 39.21 -18.20
N LYS A 256 42.90 39.82 -18.64
CA LYS A 256 43.41 41.07 -18.04
C LYS A 256 43.76 42.16 -19.05
N ASN A 257 44.13 41.78 -20.28
CA ASN A 257 44.52 42.71 -21.34
C ASN A 257 43.42 42.81 -22.39
N TYR A 258 42.21 43.16 -21.95
CA TYR A 258 41.06 43.28 -22.85
C TYR A 258 41.29 44.40 -23.86
N LEU A 259 41.03 44.10 -25.13
CA LEU A 259 40.95 45.10 -26.18
C LEU A 259 39.79 46.06 -25.86
N ASP A 260 40.03 47.36 -26.00
CA ASP A 260 39.00 48.38 -25.75
C ASP A 260 37.75 48.11 -26.62
N LYS A 261 36.55 48.33 -26.08
CA LYS A 261 35.30 48.09 -26.84
C LYS A 261 35.20 48.93 -28.13
N SER A 262 35.89 50.05 -28.23
CA SER A 262 35.98 50.83 -29.47
C SER A 262 36.78 50.12 -30.58
N ARG A 263 37.64 49.15 -30.23
CA ARG A 263 38.50 48.41 -31.17
C ARG A 263 37.79 47.25 -31.86
N TYR A 264 36.53 46.96 -31.53
CA TYR A 264 35.76 45.95 -32.24
C TYR A 264 34.27 46.24 -32.22
N THR A 265 33.56 45.77 -33.24
CA THR A 265 32.09 45.68 -33.24
C THR A 265 31.67 44.23 -33.25
N CYS A 266 30.52 43.94 -32.65
CA CYS A 266 29.89 42.62 -32.70
C CYS A 266 28.41 42.78 -33.03
N GLU A 267 27.94 42.06 -34.04
CA GLU A 267 26.55 42.04 -34.46
C GLU A 267 26.06 40.61 -34.67
N LYS A 268 24.73 40.43 -34.68
CA LYS A 268 24.12 39.14 -35.03
C LYS A 268 24.46 38.79 -36.49
N PHE A 269 24.84 37.55 -36.74
CA PHE A 269 25.17 37.05 -38.08
C PHE A 269 24.43 35.75 -38.36
N GLY A 270 23.56 35.78 -39.37
CA GLY A 270 22.61 34.70 -39.61
C GLY A 270 21.64 34.52 -38.44
N GLU A 271 21.06 33.33 -38.33
CA GLU A 271 20.06 33.05 -37.28
C GLU A 271 20.70 32.79 -35.91
N ARG A 272 21.91 32.19 -35.90
CA ARG A 272 22.50 31.56 -34.71
C ARG A 272 23.90 32.08 -34.36
N GLY A 273 24.45 32.97 -35.18
CA GLY A 273 25.85 33.37 -35.15
C GLY A 273 26.08 34.82 -34.79
N ILE A 274 27.37 35.19 -34.76
CA ILE A 274 27.86 36.55 -34.59
C ILE A 274 28.87 36.91 -35.68
N ARG A 275 28.93 38.19 -36.02
CA ARG A 275 30.02 38.76 -36.81
C ARG A 275 30.77 39.74 -35.93
N VAL A 276 32.08 39.55 -35.82
CA VAL A 276 32.98 40.44 -35.11
C VAL A 276 33.89 41.14 -36.11
N THR A 277 33.98 42.45 -36.01
CA THR A 277 34.81 43.26 -36.90
C THR A 277 35.83 44.03 -36.08
N ILE A 278 37.10 44.00 -36.49
CA ILE A 278 38.17 44.73 -35.79
C ILE A 278 38.26 46.16 -36.35
N ASN A 279 38.33 47.15 -35.47
CA ASN A 279 38.43 48.57 -35.82
C ASN A 279 39.87 49.06 -35.71
N LYS A 280 40.18 50.13 -36.45
CA LYS A 280 41.51 50.75 -36.43
C LYS A 280 41.85 51.28 -35.03
N ASN A 281 43.12 51.13 -34.66
CA ASN A 281 43.72 51.81 -33.52
C ASN A 281 44.05 53.28 -33.87
N ALA A 282 44.66 54.00 -32.92
CA ALA A 282 45.09 55.37 -33.11
C ALA A 282 46.15 55.53 -34.22
N ASP A 283 46.93 54.49 -34.49
CA ASP A 283 47.97 54.44 -35.53
C ASP A 283 47.41 54.09 -36.92
N GLY A 284 46.10 53.89 -37.04
CA GLY A 284 45.42 53.58 -38.30
C GLY A 284 45.50 52.11 -38.74
N ASN A 285 45.98 51.22 -37.87
CA ASN A 285 46.08 49.77 -38.10
C ASN A 285 44.91 49.03 -37.45
N TYR A 286 44.39 47.99 -38.08
CA TYR A 286 43.40 47.09 -37.46
C TYR A 286 44.06 46.16 -36.44
N ILE A 287 45.21 45.58 -36.79
CA ILE A 287 46.03 44.71 -35.95
C ILE A 287 47.49 45.11 -36.16
N ASP A 288 48.19 45.48 -35.09
CA ASP A 288 49.60 45.83 -35.18
C ASP A 288 50.47 44.57 -35.36
N ARG A 289 51.65 44.74 -35.95
CA ARG A 289 52.60 43.64 -36.12
C ARG A 289 52.90 43.00 -34.76
N TYR A 290 52.91 41.68 -34.76
CA TYR A 290 53.07 40.76 -33.63
C TYR A 290 51.84 40.58 -32.75
N GLU A 291 50.78 41.37 -32.92
CA GLU A 291 49.59 41.22 -32.09
C GLU A 291 48.93 39.85 -32.25
N SER A 292 48.38 39.36 -31.14
CA SER A 292 47.71 38.06 -31.04
C SER A 292 46.44 38.22 -30.23
N TYR A 293 45.29 37.87 -30.79
CA TYR A 293 43.99 38.08 -30.16
C TYR A 293 43.32 36.75 -29.80
N PHE A 294 42.73 36.70 -28.60
CA PHE A 294 42.00 35.55 -28.09
C PHE A 294 40.59 35.98 -27.69
N MET A 295 39.58 35.34 -28.28
CA MET A 295 38.19 35.69 -28.11
C MET A 295 37.49 34.65 -27.25
N LYS A 296 36.77 35.09 -26.20
CA LYS A 296 35.76 34.27 -25.53
C LYS A 296 34.39 34.65 -26.02
N ILE A 297 33.74 33.72 -26.69
CA ILE A 297 32.43 33.86 -27.30
C ILE A 297 31.45 32.98 -26.52
N TYR A 298 30.34 33.55 -26.07
CA TYR A 298 29.32 32.83 -25.32
C TYR A 298 28.15 32.51 -26.23
N GLY A 299 27.57 31.33 -26.05
CA GLY A 299 26.31 30.95 -26.67
C GLY A 299 25.36 30.33 -25.67
N THR A 300 24.06 30.54 -25.88
CA THR A 300 22.99 29.91 -25.10
C THR A 300 22.69 28.55 -25.71
N LEU A 301 22.60 27.50 -24.88
CA LEU A 301 22.25 26.16 -25.33
C LEU A 301 20.76 26.08 -25.73
N ASP A 302 20.47 25.40 -26.83
CA ASP A 302 19.10 25.05 -27.22
C ASP A 302 18.57 23.92 -26.32
N PRO A 303 17.25 23.78 -26.11
CA PRO A 303 16.71 22.70 -25.29
C PRO A 303 17.14 21.28 -25.68
N ASN A 304 17.45 21.04 -26.96
CA ASN A 304 17.84 19.75 -27.52
C ASN A 304 19.37 19.53 -27.59
N TYR A 305 20.21 20.40 -27.00
CA TYR A 305 21.68 20.27 -27.08
C TYR A 305 22.21 18.92 -26.55
N LYS A 306 21.44 18.25 -25.68
CA LYS A 306 21.79 16.96 -25.09
C LYS A 306 21.66 15.77 -26.05
N ASP A 307 21.01 15.97 -27.18
CA ASP A 307 20.86 14.95 -28.23
C ASP A 307 22.16 14.80 -29.05
N TYR A 308 23.13 15.70 -28.83
CA TYR A 308 24.43 15.71 -29.48
C TYR A 308 25.52 15.20 -28.54
N ASP A 309 26.41 14.33 -29.03
CA ASP A 309 27.64 13.97 -28.31
C ASP A 309 28.64 15.14 -28.29
N LYS A 310 28.63 15.95 -29.35
CA LYS A 310 29.50 17.10 -29.54
C LYS A 310 28.77 18.24 -30.23
N LEU A 311 29.08 19.46 -29.81
CA LEU A 311 28.72 20.67 -30.53
C LEU A 311 29.87 21.06 -31.45
N HIS A 312 29.56 21.39 -32.70
CA HIS A 312 30.54 21.82 -33.69
C HIS A 312 30.41 23.33 -33.96
N ASN A 313 31.54 23.98 -34.21
CA ASN A 313 31.59 25.39 -34.60
C ASN A 313 32.75 25.64 -35.54
N THR A 314 32.50 26.27 -36.69
CA THR A 314 33.57 26.76 -37.57
C THR A 314 33.44 28.26 -37.75
N ALA A 315 34.40 29.01 -37.20
CA ALA A 315 34.50 30.45 -37.46
C ALA A 315 35.29 30.69 -38.75
N LYS A 316 34.82 31.63 -39.57
CA LYS A 316 35.53 32.09 -40.77
C LYS A 316 36.19 33.42 -40.48
N VAL A 317 37.50 33.47 -40.60
CA VAL A 317 38.29 34.70 -40.47
C VAL A 317 38.58 35.23 -41.87
N LYS A 318 38.26 36.50 -42.11
CA LYS A 318 38.56 37.24 -43.33
C LYS A 318 39.55 38.36 -43.05
N ASN A 319 40.47 38.58 -43.98
CA ASN A 319 41.60 39.53 -43.85
C ASN A 319 42.40 39.33 -42.54
N GLY A 320 42.53 38.08 -42.10
CA GLY A 320 43.19 37.72 -40.84
C GLY A 320 44.72 37.63 -40.96
N PRO A 321 45.43 37.69 -39.81
CA PRO A 321 46.89 37.69 -39.76
C PRO A 321 47.60 36.33 -39.90
N ASP A 322 46.89 35.22 -40.09
CA ASP A 322 47.48 33.88 -40.11
C ASP A 322 48.40 33.65 -41.32
N ALA A 323 49.71 33.63 -41.06
CA ALA A 323 50.77 33.57 -42.05
C ALA A 323 50.73 32.34 -42.95
N ASP A 324 50.22 31.22 -42.43
CA ASP A 324 50.26 29.90 -43.07
C ASP A 324 48.97 29.60 -43.83
N LYS A 325 47.84 30.18 -43.40
CA LYS A 325 46.52 29.96 -44.01
C LYS A 325 46.11 31.04 -45.02
N GLY A 326 46.85 32.14 -45.12
CA GLY A 326 46.51 33.28 -45.97
C GLY A 326 45.45 34.20 -45.34
N PRO A 327 44.91 35.20 -46.07
CA PRO A 327 44.06 36.22 -45.47
C PRO A 327 42.66 35.72 -45.10
N ASN A 328 42.18 34.63 -45.71
CA ASN A 328 40.84 34.09 -45.46
C ASN A 328 40.93 32.61 -45.11
N TYR A 329 40.43 32.20 -43.95
CA TYR A 329 40.55 30.82 -43.49
C TYR A 329 39.47 30.43 -42.48
N ASP A 330 39.24 29.13 -42.39
CA ASP A 330 38.30 28.53 -41.45
C ASP A 330 39.03 28.04 -40.19
N VAL A 331 38.36 28.17 -39.05
CA VAL A 331 38.83 27.77 -37.74
C VAL A 331 37.77 26.87 -37.10
N PRO A 332 37.84 25.54 -37.35
CA PRO A 332 36.91 24.59 -36.76
C PRO A 332 37.22 24.38 -35.27
N GLY A 333 36.19 24.05 -34.51
CA GLY A 333 36.25 23.69 -33.11
C GLY A 333 35.11 22.76 -32.71
N GLU A 334 35.34 22.00 -31.66
CA GLU A 334 34.37 21.07 -31.07
C GLU A 334 34.23 21.36 -29.56
N ALA A 335 33.07 21.04 -29.01
CA ALA A 335 32.80 21.02 -27.58
C ALA A 335 32.10 19.70 -27.24
N GLU A 336 32.66 18.90 -26.33
CA GLU A 336 31.95 17.72 -25.84
C GLU A 336 30.76 18.13 -24.97
N VAL A 337 29.64 17.43 -25.14
CA VAL A 337 28.45 17.59 -24.31
C VAL A 337 28.58 16.64 -23.10
N PRO A 338 28.70 17.16 -21.86
CA PRO A 338 28.84 16.32 -20.68
C PRO A 338 27.63 15.40 -20.50
N ASN A 339 27.89 14.10 -20.40
CA ASN A 339 26.90 13.07 -20.16
C ASN A 339 27.42 11.96 -19.24
N ALA A 340 26.46 11.14 -18.81
CA ALA A 340 26.63 9.99 -17.97
C ALA A 340 25.54 8.99 -18.35
N GLY A 341 25.84 7.70 -18.25
CA GLY A 341 24.87 6.68 -18.63
C GLY A 341 25.37 5.28 -18.36
N GLY A 342 24.48 4.32 -18.59
CA GLY A 342 24.77 2.92 -18.44
C GLY A 342 23.62 2.06 -18.93
N ALA A 343 23.93 0.78 -19.13
CA ALA A 343 22.97 -0.23 -19.52
C ALA A 343 23.17 -1.46 -18.64
N GLY A 344 22.08 -2.12 -18.30
CA GLY A 344 22.08 -3.36 -17.54
C GLY A 344 21.38 -4.48 -18.31
N SER A 345 21.53 -5.69 -17.82
CA SER A 345 20.74 -6.84 -18.26
C SER A 345 20.75 -7.88 -17.15
N GLY A 346 19.75 -8.76 -17.18
CA GLY A 346 19.69 -9.94 -16.32
C GLY A 346 19.02 -11.08 -17.06
N LYS A 347 19.16 -12.28 -16.52
CA LYS A 347 18.56 -13.50 -17.04
C LYS A 347 17.49 -14.00 -16.09
N GLN A 348 16.46 -14.61 -16.66
CA GLN A 348 15.43 -15.30 -15.90
C GLN A 348 15.36 -16.75 -16.36
N VAL A 349 14.91 -17.61 -15.44
CA VAL A 349 14.48 -18.96 -15.77
C VAL A 349 12.97 -19.00 -15.66
N LYS A 350 12.34 -19.77 -16.55
CA LYS A 350 10.92 -20.05 -16.49
C LYS A 350 10.71 -21.55 -16.34
N PHE A 351 9.66 -21.95 -15.65
CA PHE A 351 9.29 -23.34 -15.52
C PHE A 351 7.78 -23.55 -15.61
N SER A 352 7.39 -24.75 -16.01
CA SER A 352 5.99 -25.12 -16.23
C SER A 352 5.79 -26.62 -16.07
N ILE A 353 4.56 -27.04 -15.75
CA ILE A 353 4.24 -28.42 -15.43
C ILE A 353 3.27 -28.98 -16.48
N GLN A 354 3.65 -30.10 -17.11
CA GLN A 354 2.77 -30.94 -17.90
C GLN A 354 2.18 -32.02 -16.98
N LYS A 355 0.86 -32.17 -17.01
CA LYS A 355 0.15 -33.14 -16.18
C LYS A 355 -0.02 -34.46 -16.91
N GLU A 356 0.36 -35.56 -16.26
CA GLU A 356 0.07 -36.92 -16.71
C GLU A 356 -0.63 -37.73 -15.63
N VAL A 357 -1.30 -38.79 -16.05
CA VAL A 357 -2.05 -39.69 -15.18
C VAL A 357 -1.77 -41.13 -15.61
N SER A 358 -1.55 -41.99 -14.62
CA SER A 358 -1.44 -43.44 -14.80
C SER A 358 -2.47 -44.13 -13.91
N GLY A 359 -3.16 -45.13 -14.44
CA GLY A 359 -4.25 -45.82 -13.73
C GLY A 359 -5.63 -45.20 -13.96
N PRO A 360 -6.67 -45.71 -13.26
CA PRO A 360 -8.06 -45.33 -13.51
C PRO A 360 -8.44 -44.06 -12.75
N ALA A 361 -7.96 -42.90 -13.20
CA ALA A 361 -8.42 -41.63 -12.63
C ALA A 361 -9.90 -41.36 -12.96
N PRO A 362 -10.64 -40.69 -12.08
CA PRO A 362 -12.01 -40.26 -12.38
C PRO A 362 -12.07 -39.34 -13.60
N ASP A 363 -13.11 -39.52 -14.42
CA ASP A 363 -13.34 -38.68 -15.60
C ASP A 363 -13.49 -37.20 -15.21
N GLY A 364 -12.88 -36.31 -15.99
CA GLY A 364 -12.98 -34.86 -15.77
C GLY A 364 -12.16 -34.32 -14.59
N THR A 365 -11.35 -35.15 -13.93
CA THR A 365 -10.48 -34.70 -12.82
C THR A 365 -9.61 -33.52 -13.22
N LYS A 366 -9.53 -32.54 -12.33
CA LYS A 366 -8.71 -31.33 -12.46
C LYS A 366 -7.60 -31.34 -11.42
N TYR A 367 -6.42 -30.88 -11.82
CA TYR A 367 -5.20 -30.92 -11.01
C TYR A 367 -4.65 -29.51 -10.83
N SER A 368 -4.51 -29.08 -9.59
CA SER A 368 -4.08 -27.73 -9.24
C SER A 368 -2.66 -27.75 -8.70
N PHE A 369 -1.78 -26.95 -9.29
CA PHE A 369 -0.39 -26.84 -8.86
C PHE A 369 -0.10 -25.51 -8.22
N GLU A 370 0.79 -25.52 -7.25
CA GLU A 370 1.33 -24.31 -6.64
C GLU A 370 2.83 -24.44 -6.37
N TYR A 371 3.49 -23.30 -6.27
CA TYR A 371 4.93 -23.24 -6.06
C TYR A 371 5.31 -22.11 -5.11
N LYS A 372 6.47 -22.22 -4.47
CA LYS A 372 7.12 -21.12 -3.76
C LYS A 372 8.59 -21.09 -4.16
N CYS A 373 9.13 -19.92 -4.50
CA CYS A 373 10.54 -19.75 -4.87
C CYS A 373 11.21 -18.71 -3.99
N LEU A 374 10.82 -17.45 -4.18
CA LEU A 374 11.38 -16.29 -3.47
C LEU A 374 10.51 -15.87 -2.29
N ALA A 375 9.20 -16.12 -2.38
CA ALA A 375 8.24 -15.88 -1.31
C ALA A 375 8.05 -17.14 -0.45
N ASP A 376 7.70 -16.96 0.82
CA ASP A 376 7.41 -18.06 1.73
C ASP A 376 6.05 -18.71 1.48
N GLN A 377 5.13 -17.97 0.86
CA GLN A 377 3.78 -18.41 0.54
C GLN A 377 3.73 -19.13 -0.81
N PHE A 378 2.88 -20.15 -0.91
CA PHE A 378 2.62 -20.84 -2.17
C PHE A 378 1.78 -19.95 -3.11
N ILE A 379 2.19 -19.91 -4.37
CA ILE A 379 1.58 -19.15 -5.46
C ILE A 379 0.93 -20.17 -6.42
N PRO A 380 -0.34 -20.00 -6.81
CA PRO A 380 -0.98 -20.87 -7.80
C PRO A 380 -0.27 -20.81 -9.16
N LEU A 381 0.03 -21.98 -9.74
CA LEU A 381 0.52 -22.14 -11.12
C LEU A 381 -0.62 -22.45 -12.11
N GLY A 382 -1.82 -22.73 -11.59
CA GLY A 382 -3.03 -22.97 -12.35
C GLY A 382 -3.58 -24.39 -12.19
N THR A 383 -4.78 -24.58 -12.74
CA THR A 383 -5.52 -25.85 -12.73
C THR A 383 -5.58 -26.42 -14.15
N VAL A 384 -5.24 -27.69 -14.32
CA VAL A 384 -5.11 -28.36 -15.62
C VAL A 384 -5.77 -29.74 -15.63
N SER A 385 -6.13 -30.24 -16.80
CA SER A 385 -6.51 -31.65 -17.02
C SER A 385 -5.30 -32.52 -17.38
N ALA A 386 -5.48 -33.84 -17.38
CA ALA A 386 -4.47 -34.77 -17.87
C ALA A 386 -4.10 -34.47 -19.34
N GLY A 387 -2.82 -34.47 -19.66
CA GLY A 387 -2.25 -34.11 -20.97
C GLY A 387 -2.04 -32.60 -21.18
N GLU A 388 -2.57 -31.74 -20.30
CA GLU A 388 -2.41 -30.29 -20.40
C GLU A 388 -1.17 -29.78 -19.66
N LYS A 389 -0.83 -28.51 -19.94
CA LYS A 389 0.33 -27.82 -19.38
C LYS A 389 -0.13 -26.57 -18.63
N THR A 390 0.46 -26.32 -17.46
CA THR A 390 0.24 -25.08 -16.69
C THR A 390 0.78 -23.86 -17.43
N THR A 391 0.41 -22.67 -16.97
CA THR A 391 1.18 -21.47 -17.30
C THR A 391 2.61 -21.58 -16.79
N SER A 392 3.49 -20.69 -17.26
CA SER A 392 4.88 -20.66 -16.81
C SER A 392 5.04 -19.69 -15.64
N ALA A 393 5.84 -20.08 -14.66
CA ALA A 393 6.35 -19.19 -13.62
C ALA A 393 7.77 -18.77 -13.98
N THR A 394 8.14 -17.54 -13.62
CA THR A 394 9.45 -16.94 -13.90
C THR A 394 10.15 -16.58 -12.60
N THR A 395 11.44 -16.85 -12.50
CA THR A 395 12.27 -16.55 -11.32
C THR A 395 13.75 -16.38 -11.71
N LYS A 396 14.59 -16.00 -10.75
CA LYS A 396 16.05 -15.98 -10.93
C LYS A 396 16.64 -17.39 -10.79
N SER A 397 17.71 -17.66 -11.53
CA SER A 397 18.38 -18.98 -11.54
C SER A 397 19.02 -19.37 -10.20
N SER A 398 19.25 -18.42 -9.29
CA SER A 398 19.70 -18.70 -7.92
C SER A 398 18.57 -19.08 -6.95
N ALA A 399 17.31 -18.98 -7.37
CA ALA A 399 16.18 -19.37 -6.55
C ALA A 399 16.09 -20.89 -6.38
N ARG A 400 15.61 -21.32 -5.22
CA ARG A 400 15.20 -22.69 -4.97
C ARG A 400 13.67 -22.70 -4.84
N CYS A 401 13.02 -23.47 -5.68
CA CYS A 401 11.57 -23.53 -5.72
C CYS A 401 11.06 -24.84 -5.11
N THR A 402 10.01 -24.78 -4.29
CA THR A 402 9.22 -25.96 -3.90
C THR A 402 7.94 -25.96 -4.71
N ILE A 403 7.61 -27.10 -5.31
CA ILE A 403 6.43 -27.32 -6.15
C ILE A 403 5.59 -28.42 -5.52
N ARG A 404 4.27 -28.29 -5.55
CA ARG A 404 3.34 -29.35 -5.15
C ARG A 404 2.02 -29.31 -5.90
N GLU A 405 1.34 -30.44 -5.91
CA GLU A 405 -0.05 -30.56 -6.33
C GLU A 405 -0.95 -30.44 -5.10
N LYS A 406 -2.03 -29.67 -5.20
CA LYS A 406 -3.03 -29.53 -4.14
C LYS A 406 -4.06 -30.64 -4.20
N ASP A 407 -4.67 -30.92 -3.05
CA ASP A 407 -5.87 -31.76 -2.94
C ASP A 407 -5.70 -33.15 -3.56
N VAL A 408 -4.48 -33.70 -3.47
CA VAL A 408 -4.16 -35.03 -4.00
C VAL A 408 -4.97 -36.07 -3.22
N PRO A 409 -5.80 -36.90 -3.89
CA PRO A 409 -6.61 -37.90 -3.22
C PRO A 409 -5.75 -38.88 -2.41
N ARG A 410 -6.21 -39.27 -1.22
CA ARG A 410 -5.49 -40.28 -0.40
C ARG A 410 -5.27 -41.57 -1.17
N GLY A 411 -4.04 -42.08 -1.17
CA GLY A 411 -3.65 -43.28 -1.91
C GLY A 411 -3.14 -43.01 -3.33
N VAL A 412 -3.31 -41.79 -3.85
CA VAL A 412 -2.66 -41.35 -5.10
C VAL A 412 -1.25 -40.85 -4.80
N THR A 413 -0.29 -41.22 -5.64
CA THR A 413 1.09 -40.71 -5.55
C THR A 413 1.37 -39.74 -6.69
N VAL A 414 2.22 -38.74 -6.43
CA VAL A 414 2.67 -37.77 -7.44
C VAL A 414 4.17 -37.92 -7.64
N ALA A 415 4.61 -38.06 -8.89
CA ALA A 415 6.01 -38.10 -9.28
C ALA A 415 6.34 -36.97 -10.24
N TYR A 416 7.51 -36.33 -10.06
CA TYR A 416 7.98 -35.23 -10.89
C TYR A 416 9.25 -35.62 -11.64
N GLU A 417 9.33 -35.26 -12.92
CA GLU A 417 10.53 -35.43 -13.75
C GLU A 417 10.78 -34.21 -14.65
N ILE A 418 12.02 -34.03 -15.09
CA ILE A 418 12.40 -32.99 -16.04
C ILE A 418 12.34 -33.57 -17.46
N LEU A 419 11.58 -32.92 -18.34
CA LEU A 419 11.41 -33.32 -19.74
C LEU A 419 12.54 -32.83 -20.66
N ASN A 420 13.27 -31.80 -20.24
CA ASN A 420 14.39 -31.22 -20.98
C ASN A 420 15.64 -31.07 -20.09
N PRO A 421 16.41 -32.15 -19.86
CA PRO A 421 17.53 -32.15 -18.92
C PRO A 421 18.66 -31.16 -19.29
N ASP A 422 18.80 -30.82 -20.59
CA ASP A 422 19.77 -29.83 -21.07
C ASP A 422 19.53 -28.42 -20.51
N SER A 423 18.36 -28.16 -19.91
CA SER A 423 18.09 -26.93 -19.15
C SER A 423 19.00 -26.76 -17.93
N GLY A 424 19.64 -27.84 -17.45
CA GLY A 424 20.49 -27.85 -16.27
C GLY A 424 19.73 -27.71 -14.95
N ALA A 425 18.39 -27.79 -14.97
CA ALA A 425 17.58 -27.85 -13.77
C ALA A 425 17.66 -29.23 -13.11
N THR A 426 17.36 -29.28 -11.82
CA THR A 426 17.28 -30.54 -11.05
C THR A 426 16.05 -30.55 -10.15
N LEU A 427 15.51 -31.74 -9.91
CA LEU A 427 14.40 -31.99 -8.99
C LEU A 427 14.87 -32.89 -7.85
N THR A 428 14.51 -32.53 -6.62
CA THR A 428 14.78 -33.33 -5.42
C THR A 428 13.45 -33.60 -4.69
N PRO A 429 13.02 -34.86 -4.52
CA PRO A 429 11.78 -35.19 -3.81
C PRO A 429 11.76 -34.62 -2.38
N GLY A 430 10.60 -34.08 -1.99
CA GLY A 430 10.31 -33.58 -0.65
C GLY A 430 9.21 -34.40 0.05
N PRO A 431 8.84 -34.02 1.28
CA PRO A 431 7.73 -34.66 1.99
C PRO A 431 6.38 -34.39 1.31
N ASN A 432 5.36 -35.19 1.61
CA ASN A 432 3.96 -34.94 1.22
C ASN A 432 3.72 -34.68 -0.27
N GLY A 433 4.48 -35.33 -1.16
CA GLY A 433 4.35 -35.15 -2.60
C GLY A 433 4.86 -33.81 -3.12
N GLU A 434 5.67 -33.08 -2.33
CA GLU A 434 6.37 -31.89 -2.80
C GLU A 434 7.67 -32.27 -3.55
N THR A 435 8.16 -31.37 -4.41
CA THR A 435 9.50 -31.49 -5.01
C THR A 435 10.23 -30.15 -4.99
N THR A 436 11.54 -30.20 -4.79
CA THR A 436 12.41 -29.02 -4.85
C THR A 436 13.05 -28.92 -6.23
N LEU A 437 12.73 -27.84 -6.95
CA LEU A 437 13.33 -27.44 -8.22
C LEU A 437 14.49 -26.48 -7.97
N THR A 438 15.64 -26.75 -8.57
CA THR A 438 16.77 -25.82 -8.67
C THR A 438 17.25 -25.70 -10.10
N PHE A 439 17.98 -24.62 -10.41
CA PHE A 439 18.39 -24.29 -11.77
C PHE A 439 19.92 -24.24 -11.86
N LYS A 440 20.43 -24.36 -13.09
CA LYS A 440 21.82 -24.01 -13.35
C LYS A 440 22.01 -22.52 -13.06
N LEU A 441 22.94 -22.19 -12.16
CA LEU A 441 23.30 -20.80 -11.89
C LEU A 441 23.66 -20.08 -13.18
N ASP A 442 23.26 -18.82 -13.27
CA ASP A 442 23.56 -17.92 -14.37
C ASP A 442 23.06 -18.31 -15.77
N SER A 443 22.00 -19.12 -15.79
CA SER A 443 21.34 -19.58 -17.02
C SER A 443 20.04 -18.84 -17.32
N GLU A 444 19.67 -18.89 -18.60
CA GLU A 444 18.33 -18.60 -19.10
C GLU A 444 17.78 -19.90 -19.65
N ALA A 445 16.63 -20.36 -19.14
CA ALA A 445 16.08 -21.67 -19.49
C ALA A 445 14.56 -21.71 -19.37
N ASP A 446 13.93 -22.52 -20.23
CA ASP A 446 12.53 -22.92 -20.14
C ASP A 446 12.43 -24.35 -19.61
N VAL A 447 12.33 -24.51 -18.30
CA VAL A 447 12.26 -25.84 -17.66
C VAL A 447 10.87 -26.43 -17.82
N LYS A 448 10.82 -27.62 -18.42
CA LYS A 448 9.58 -28.39 -18.62
C LYS A 448 9.58 -29.55 -17.62
N ILE A 449 8.58 -29.55 -16.74
CA ILE A 449 8.42 -30.57 -15.70
C ILE A 449 7.21 -31.43 -16.06
N LYS A 450 7.29 -32.74 -15.90
CA LYS A 450 6.13 -33.64 -15.95
C LYS A 450 5.75 -34.04 -14.53
N ALA A 451 4.49 -33.86 -14.17
CA ALA A 451 3.92 -34.35 -12.92
C ALA A 451 2.95 -35.49 -13.22
N THR A 452 3.24 -36.69 -12.74
CA THR A 452 2.43 -37.89 -13.00
C THR A 452 1.72 -38.32 -11.73
N ASN A 453 0.39 -38.38 -11.75
CA ASN A 453 -0.37 -39.06 -10.70
C ASN A 453 -0.52 -40.53 -11.04
N THR A 454 -0.23 -41.40 -10.07
CA THR A 454 -0.52 -42.82 -10.18
C THR A 454 -1.71 -43.17 -9.30
N PHE A 455 -2.83 -43.51 -9.95
CA PHE A 455 -4.06 -43.95 -9.32
C PHE A 455 -4.04 -45.48 -9.17
N PRO A 456 -4.27 -46.01 -7.96
CA PRO A 456 -4.46 -47.44 -7.78
C PRO A 456 -5.76 -47.90 -8.46
N ALA A 457 -5.85 -49.21 -8.77
CA ALA A 457 -7.06 -49.79 -9.35
C ALA A 457 -8.28 -49.67 -8.42
N GLU A 458 -8.03 -49.75 -7.12
CA GLU A 458 -9.00 -49.57 -6.05
C GLU A 458 -8.60 -48.33 -5.24
N LEU A 459 -9.47 -47.32 -5.21
CA LEU A 459 -9.24 -46.07 -4.50
C LEU A 459 -10.41 -45.80 -3.54
N PRO A 460 -10.20 -45.84 -2.21
CA PRO A 460 -11.25 -45.47 -1.27
C PRO A 460 -11.47 -43.95 -1.29
N ALA A 461 -12.72 -43.55 -1.19
CA ALA A 461 -13.16 -42.16 -1.05
C ALA A 461 -14.35 -42.14 -0.10
N PHE A 462 -14.52 -41.08 0.69
CA PHE A 462 -15.53 -41.05 1.73
C PHE A 462 -16.34 -39.77 1.68
N SER A 463 -17.65 -39.88 1.90
CA SER A 463 -18.49 -38.74 2.28
C SER A 463 -18.90 -38.83 3.74
N VAL A 464 -19.12 -37.67 4.35
CA VAL A 464 -19.80 -37.58 5.65
C VAL A 464 -21.10 -36.80 5.49
N LYS A 465 -22.09 -37.11 6.31
CA LYS A 465 -23.36 -36.39 6.36
C LYS A 465 -23.83 -36.29 7.79
N LYS A 466 -24.38 -35.14 8.18
CA LYS A 466 -25.00 -34.94 9.49
C LYS A 466 -26.46 -34.59 9.35
N GLU A 467 -27.27 -35.23 10.18
CA GLU A 467 -28.71 -34.98 10.24
C GLU A 467 -29.19 -35.00 11.69
N THR A 468 -30.37 -34.43 11.94
CA THR A 468 -31.10 -34.58 13.20
C THR A 468 -32.55 -34.87 12.89
N SER A 469 -33.15 -35.76 13.67
CA SER A 469 -34.59 -36.01 13.66
C SER A 469 -35.33 -35.20 14.74
N ASP A 470 -34.60 -34.45 15.56
CA ASP A 470 -35.20 -33.63 16.60
C ASP A 470 -35.93 -32.43 15.99
N GLY A 471 -37.15 -32.21 16.46
CA GLY A 471 -37.91 -31.00 16.14
C GLY A 471 -37.40 -29.76 16.88
N SER A 472 -38.19 -28.69 16.80
CA SER A 472 -37.94 -27.48 17.58
C SER A 472 -37.89 -27.77 19.09
N PHE A 473 -37.22 -26.89 19.83
CA PHE A 473 -37.18 -26.92 21.29
C PHE A 473 -37.85 -25.69 21.88
N VAL A 474 -38.24 -25.77 23.15
CA VAL A 474 -38.91 -24.68 23.86
C VAL A 474 -38.00 -24.13 24.94
N VAL A 475 -37.95 -22.80 25.05
CA VAL A 475 -37.32 -22.11 26.18
C VAL A 475 -38.40 -21.59 27.14
N GLY A 476 -38.39 -22.13 28.36
CA GLY A 476 -39.28 -21.72 29.45
C GLY A 476 -38.66 -20.67 30.38
N SER A 477 -39.32 -20.36 31.49
CA SER A 477 -38.85 -19.35 32.45
C SER A 477 -37.90 -19.86 33.54
N THR A 478 -37.56 -21.15 33.53
CA THR A 478 -36.66 -21.78 34.52
C THR A 478 -35.55 -22.54 33.81
N ALA A 479 -34.41 -22.66 34.48
CA ALA A 479 -33.28 -23.43 33.97
C ALA A 479 -33.68 -24.88 33.75
N SER A 480 -33.25 -25.47 32.64
CA SER A 480 -33.61 -26.82 32.24
C SER A 480 -32.49 -27.51 31.47
N THR A 481 -32.67 -28.79 31.17
CA THR A 481 -31.76 -29.56 30.33
C THR A 481 -32.44 -29.92 29.02
N LEU A 482 -31.72 -29.78 27.91
CA LEU A 482 -32.20 -30.12 26.58
C LEU A 482 -31.28 -31.17 25.96
N ARG A 483 -31.84 -32.32 25.57
CA ARG A 483 -31.11 -33.36 24.85
C ARG A 483 -31.35 -33.23 23.35
N ARG A 484 -30.30 -33.19 22.54
CA ARG A 484 -30.36 -33.25 21.07
C ARG A 484 -29.58 -34.45 20.54
N THR A 485 -30.15 -35.15 19.57
CA THR A 485 -29.59 -36.34 18.91
C THR A 485 -29.31 -36.02 17.45
N TYR A 486 -28.12 -36.39 16.99
CA TYR A 486 -27.66 -36.24 15.62
C TYR A 486 -27.20 -37.59 15.08
N SER A 487 -27.45 -37.83 13.81
CA SER A 487 -26.92 -38.97 13.06
C SER A 487 -25.79 -38.49 12.16
N VAL A 488 -24.59 -39.00 12.37
CA VAL A 488 -23.42 -38.72 11.52
C VAL A 488 -23.11 -39.97 10.70
N THR A 489 -23.32 -39.91 9.39
CA THR A 489 -23.15 -41.06 8.50
C THR A 489 -21.91 -40.89 7.66
N VAL A 490 -20.96 -41.82 7.77
CA VAL A 490 -19.79 -41.93 6.90
C VAL A 490 -20.09 -42.99 5.83
N THR A 491 -19.86 -42.65 4.56
CA THR A 491 -20.11 -43.56 3.42
C THR A 491 -18.86 -43.68 2.57
N ASN A 492 -18.46 -44.91 2.23
CA ASN A 492 -17.41 -45.13 1.23
C ASN A 492 -17.99 -44.97 -0.18
N THR A 493 -17.67 -43.86 -0.82
CA THR A 493 -18.08 -43.49 -2.18
C THR A 493 -17.06 -43.91 -3.24
N GLY A 494 -15.89 -44.42 -2.82
CA GLY A 494 -14.80 -44.83 -3.69
C GLY A 494 -15.02 -46.16 -4.40
N THR A 495 -13.97 -46.62 -5.09
CA THR A 495 -13.95 -47.90 -5.82
C THR A 495 -13.25 -49.01 -5.04
N GLY A 496 -12.60 -48.69 -3.92
CA GLY A 496 -11.87 -49.63 -3.07
C GLY A 496 -12.36 -49.62 -1.63
N ARG A 497 -12.17 -50.75 -0.93
CA ARG A 497 -12.30 -50.81 0.53
C ARG A 497 -11.25 -49.91 1.18
N GLY A 498 -11.58 -49.26 2.29
CA GLY A 498 -10.60 -48.50 3.06
C GLY A 498 -11.13 -48.01 4.39
N THR A 499 -10.29 -47.27 5.10
CA THR A 499 -10.64 -46.60 6.35
C THR A 499 -10.85 -45.12 6.09
N SER A 500 -11.98 -44.58 6.55
CA SER A 500 -12.28 -43.16 6.41
C SER A 500 -11.27 -42.27 7.17
N PRO A 501 -11.13 -41.00 6.79
CA PRO A 501 -10.51 -39.99 7.64
C PRO A 501 -11.24 -39.83 8.98
N GLU A 502 -10.58 -39.14 9.92
CA GLU A 502 -11.21 -38.75 11.18
C GLU A 502 -12.37 -37.79 10.92
N VAL A 503 -13.50 -38.02 11.59
CA VAL A 503 -14.65 -37.11 11.57
C VAL A 503 -14.68 -36.38 12.91
N VAL A 504 -14.59 -35.06 12.85
CA VAL A 504 -14.57 -34.17 14.02
C VAL A 504 -15.86 -33.37 14.06
N ASP A 505 -16.45 -33.24 15.24
CA ASP A 505 -17.65 -32.45 15.49
C ASP A 505 -17.34 -31.27 16.41
N ILE A 506 -17.81 -30.07 16.03
CA ILE A 506 -17.60 -28.82 16.77
C ILE A 506 -18.96 -28.13 16.96
N PRO A 507 -19.69 -28.45 18.04
CA PRO A 507 -20.99 -27.83 18.28
C PRO A 507 -20.84 -26.39 18.79
N SER A 508 -21.69 -25.50 18.30
CA SER A 508 -21.81 -24.13 18.79
C SER A 508 -22.97 -23.99 19.78
N THR A 509 -22.88 -23.08 20.74
CA THR A 509 -23.93 -22.83 21.73
C THR A 509 -24.40 -21.38 21.69
N PRO A 510 -25.72 -21.14 21.56
CA PRO A 510 -26.28 -19.82 21.72
C PRO A 510 -26.18 -19.27 23.14
N GLN A 511 -26.40 -17.97 23.30
CA GLN A 511 -26.45 -17.33 24.61
C GLN A 511 -27.48 -18.05 25.51
N GLY A 512 -27.11 -18.31 26.76
CA GLY A 512 -27.91 -19.11 27.71
C GLY A 512 -27.78 -20.62 27.55
N PHE A 513 -27.07 -21.13 26.55
CA PHE A 513 -26.80 -22.56 26.38
C PHE A 513 -25.35 -22.89 26.76
N SER A 514 -25.17 -24.07 27.35
CA SER A 514 -23.86 -24.69 27.53
C SER A 514 -23.95 -26.19 27.32
N ILE A 515 -22.88 -26.82 26.84
CA ILE A 515 -22.82 -28.27 26.66
C ILE A 515 -22.36 -28.91 27.97
N ASP A 516 -23.24 -29.71 28.57
CA ASP A 516 -23.01 -30.48 29.80
C ASP A 516 -22.39 -31.85 29.50
N LYS A 517 -22.92 -32.53 28.48
CA LYS A 517 -22.50 -33.89 28.12
C LYS A 517 -22.58 -34.11 26.62
N VAL A 518 -21.59 -34.82 26.08
CA VAL A 518 -21.61 -35.38 24.72
C VAL A 518 -21.40 -36.88 24.83
N GLU A 519 -22.20 -37.63 24.08
CA GLU A 519 -22.08 -39.07 23.90
C GLU A 519 -21.99 -39.40 22.41
N VAL A 520 -21.07 -40.28 22.04
CA VAL A 520 -20.98 -40.86 20.70
C VAL A 520 -21.19 -42.36 20.84
N ASP A 521 -22.20 -42.90 20.16
CA ASP A 521 -22.65 -44.30 20.27
C ASP A 521 -22.86 -44.76 21.73
N GLY A 522 -23.41 -43.86 22.56
CA GLY A 522 -23.65 -44.09 23.97
C GLY A 522 -22.43 -43.99 24.88
N VAL A 523 -21.24 -43.66 24.35
CA VAL A 523 -20.00 -43.49 25.12
C VAL A 523 -19.73 -42.00 25.34
N LYS A 524 -19.52 -41.60 26.60
CA LYS A 524 -19.19 -40.21 26.95
C LYS A 524 -17.79 -39.86 26.41
N VAL A 525 -17.70 -38.73 25.70
CA VAL A 525 -16.42 -38.17 25.22
C VAL A 525 -15.99 -36.97 26.06
N ASN A 526 -14.68 -36.81 26.29
CA ASN A 526 -14.12 -35.71 27.08
C ASN A 526 -14.09 -34.40 26.27
N LYS A 527 -14.32 -33.27 26.95
CA LYS A 527 -14.45 -31.91 26.38
C LYS A 527 -13.10 -31.25 26.03
N ASP A 528 -12.05 -32.03 25.81
CA ASP A 528 -10.71 -31.46 25.72
C ASP A 528 -10.43 -30.99 24.29
N GLN A 529 -10.53 -29.67 24.09
CA GLN A 529 -10.20 -28.87 22.89
C GLN A 529 -11.29 -28.73 21.83
N ALA A 530 -12.11 -27.67 21.93
CA ALA A 530 -12.91 -27.07 20.85
C ALA A 530 -13.82 -27.99 19.98
N GLY A 531 -13.89 -29.30 20.23
CA GLY A 531 -14.59 -30.31 19.44
C GLY A 531 -14.31 -31.73 19.96
N TYR A 532 -14.87 -32.75 19.31
CA TYR A 532 -14.62 -34.17 19.64
C TYR A 532 -14.64 -35.05 18.38
N TYR A 533 -13.98 -36.21 18.47
CA TYR A 533 -14.04 -37.21 17.41
C TYR A 533 -15.37 -37.96 17.45
N VAL A 534 -16.08 -37.98 16.32
CA VAL A 534 -17.19 -38.90 16.10
C VAL A 534 -16.64 -40.29 15.76
N THR A 535 -15.65 -40.34 14.88
CA THR A 535 -14.88 -41.55 14.56
C THR A 535 -13.42 -41.16 14.27
N ARG A 536 -12.49 -42.06 14.56
CA ARG A 536 -11.08 -41.94 14.13
C ARG A 536 -10.81 -42.58 12.77
N GLY A 537 -11.87 -43.10 12.15
CA GLY A 537 -11.81 -43.78 10.86
C GLY A 537 -12.66 -45.05 10.89
N ASP A 538 -13.56 -45.16 9.93
CA ASP A 538 -14.39 -46.34 9.75
C ASP A 538 -13.88 -47.16 8.58
N GLU A 539 -13.57 -48.44 8.84
CA GLU A 539 -13.27 -49.38 7.77
C GLU A 539 -14.56 -49.81 7.08
N LEU A 540 -14.70 -49.46 5.80
CA LEU A 540 -15.92 -49.65 5.03
C LEU A 540 -15.59 -50.28 3.67
N ASP A 541 -16.35 -51.31 3.30
CA ASP A 541 -16.39 -51.81 1.93
C ASP A 541 -17.04 -50.77 0.99
N VAL A 542 -16.88 -50.95 -0.33
CA VAL A 542 -17.42 -50.03 -1.34
C VAL A 542 -18.93 -49.88 -1.19
N LYS A 543 -19.43 -48.62 -1.19
CA LYS A 543 -20.83 -48.24 -0.96
C LYS A 543 -21.41 -48.59 0.41
N ALA A 544 -20.59 -49.13 1.33
CA ALA A 544 -21.03 -49.33 2.70
C ALA A 544 -21.04 -47.99 3.44
N SER A 545 -21.98 -47.87 4.38
CA SER A 545 -22.09 -46.71 5.27
C SER A 545 -22.11 -47.17 6.72
N LYS A 546 -21.63 -46.30 7.61
CA LYS A 546 -21.78 -46.45 9.06
C LYS A 546 -22.31 -45.15 9.64
N THR A 547 -23.33 -45.27 10.47
CA THR A 547 -23.96 -44.13 11.15
C THR A 547 -23.61 -44.17 12.62
N HIS A 548 -23.09 -43.06 13.11
CA HIS A 548 -22.80 -42.81 14.52
C HIS A 548 -23.92 -41.96 15.13
N GLU A 549 -24.40 -42.35 16.31
CA GLU A 549 -25.34 -41.55 17.08
C GLU A 549 -24.56 -40.58 17.98
N VAL A 550 -24.77 -39.29 17.78
CA VAL A 550 -24.18 -38.23 18.60
C VAL A 550 -25.27 -37.59 19.43
N VAL A 551 -25.18 -37.69 20.75
CA VAL A 551 -26.14 -37.09 21.67
C VAL A 551 -25.48 -36.00 22.50
N ILE A 552 -26.00 -34.78 22.35
CA ILE A 552 -25.55 -33.60 23.09
C ILE A 552 -26.62 -33.23 24.11
N THR A 553 -26.20 -33.14 25.37
CA THR A 553 -27.02 -32.62 26.47
C THR A 553 -26.58 -31.20 26.77
N TYR A 554 -27.49 -30.25 26.54
CA TYR A 554 -27.31 -28.84 26.83
C TYR A 554 -27.94 -28.50 28.19
N SER A 555 -27.27 -27.65 28.95
CA SER A 555 -27.89 -26.88 30.02
C SER A 555 -28.37 -25.54 29.46
N LEU A 556 -29.61 -25.19 29.77
CA LEU A 556 -30.28 -23.97 29.34
C LEU A 556 -30.58 -23.10 30.56
N ASP A 557 -30.04 -21.90 30.57
CA ASP A 557 -30.33 -20.83 31.53
C ASP A 557 -31.02 -19.65 30.83
N PRO A 558 -32.36 -19.55 30.92
CA PRO A 558 -33.11 -18.47 30.28
C PRO A 558 -32.83 -17.10 30.91
N THR A 559 -32.23 -17.03 32.10
CA THR A 559 -31.91 -15.76 32.76
C THR A 559 -30.67 -15.09 32.17
N ALA A 560 -29.80 -15.87 31.51
CA ALA A 560 -28.61 -15.37 30.82
C ALA A 560 -28.91 -14.84 29.40
N MET A 561 -30.17 -14.91 28.94
CA MET A 561 -30.58 -14.55 27.59
C MET A 561 -31.27 -13.16 27.56
N ASP A 562 -30.92 -12.34 26.57
CA ASP A 562 -31.58 -11.07 26.29
C ASP A 562 -32.71 -11.22 25.24
N SER A 563 -33.52 -10.18 25.06
CA SER A 563 -34.67 -10.20 24.13
C SER A 563 -34.29 -10.45 22.68
N GLY A 564 -33.12 -9.99 22.23
CA GLY A 564 -32.65 -10.22 20.86
C GLY A 564 -32.27 -11.69 20.63
N SER A 565 -31.66 -12.32 21.62
CA SER A 565 -31.28 -13.73 21.59
C SER A 565 -32.49 -14.66 21.37
N PHE A 566 -33.62 -14.38 22.02
CA PHE A 566 -34.84 -15.19 21.86
C PHE A 566 -35.45 -15.12 20.46
N GLU A 567 -35.42 -13.93 19.83
CA GLU A 567 -35.96 -13.76 18.48
C GLU A 567 -35.11 -14.52 17.44
N LEU A 568 -33.79 -14.51 17.61
CA LEU A 568 -32.86 -15.17 16.70
C LEU A 568 -32.83 -16.70 16.86
N LEU A 569 -33.18 -17.25 18.03
CA LEU A 569 -33.31 -18.70 18.24
C LEU A 569 -34.28 -19.37 17.26
N GLY A 570 -35.28 -18.64 16.75
CA GLY A 570 -36.23 -19.13 15.76
C GLY A 570 -35.66 -19.32 14.36
N GLN A 571 -34.38 -18.96 14.15
CA GLN A 571 -33.70 -19.03 12.85
C GLN A 571 -32.68 -20.15 12.83
N CYS A 572 -32.48 -20.75 11.66
CA CYS A 572 -31.44 -21.76 11.44
C CYS A 572 -30.76 -21.52 10.09
N GLN A 573 -29.48 -21.87 10.01
CA GLN A 573 -28.70 -21.87 8.76
C GLN A 573 -28.19 -23.28 8.54
N THR A 574 -28.31 -23.77 7.31
CA THR A 574 -27.79 -25.07 6.88
C THR A 574 -27.15 -24.94 5.50
N GLY A 575 -26.51 -26.00 4.99
CA GLY A 575 -25.93 -25.99 3.65
C GLY A 575 -24.43 -25.68 3.62
N GLY A 576 -23.69 -26.06 4.66
CA GLY A 576 -22.25 -25.82 4.79
C GLY A 576 -21.88 -24.46 5.39
N ALA A 577 -22.86 -23.67 5.83
CA ALA A 577 -22.64 -22.35 6.41
C ALA A 577 -21.68 -22.37 7.63
N ALA A 578 -21.07 -21.23 7.94
CA ALA A 578 -20.34 -21.08 9.20
C ALA A 578 -21.33 -21.05 10.37
N ALA A 579 -20.93 -21.58 11.53
CA ALA A 579 -21.74 -21.56 12.74
C ALA A 579 -22.04 -20.11 13.17
N ASP A 580 -23.32 -19.81 13.40
CA ASP A 580 -23.79 -18.54 13.97
C ASP A 580 -24.40 -18.80 15.34
N SER A 581 -23.63 -18.52 16.39
CA SER A 581 -24.05 -18.75 17.77
C SER A 581 -25.16 -17.80 18.25
N THR A 582 -25.70 -16.92 17.41
CA THR A 582 -26.86 -16.10 17.79
C THR A 582 -28.20 -16.77 17.44
N LYS A 583 -28.17 -17.80 16.61
CA LYS A 583 -29.36 -18.46 16.05
C LYS A 583 -29.68 -19.76 16.80
N GLY A 584 -30.47 -20.64 16.19
CA GLY A 584 -30.76 -21.98 16.70
C GLY A 584 -29.52 -22.84 16.95
N LEU A 585 -29.73 -24.07 17.43
CA LEU A 585 -28.66 -25.00 17.77
C LEU A 585 -28.03 -25.60 16.50
N TYR A 586 -27.08 -24.87 15.93
CA TYR A 586 -26.27 -25.28 14.78
C TYR A 586 -25.12 -26.19 15.19
N ASN A 587 -24.98 -27.30 14.47
CA ASN A 587 -23.95 -28.28 14.72
C ASN A 587 -23.39 -28.83 13.40
N LYS A 588 -22.05 -28.81 13.22
CA LYS A 588 -21.38 -29.20 11.97
C LYS A 588 -20.21 -30.15 12.24
N VAL A 589 -20.09 -31.20 11.41
CA VAL A 589 -18.92 -32.07 11.37
C VAL A 589 -17.97 -31.69 10.24
N THR A 590 -16.72 -32.11 10.34
CA THR A 590 -15.71 -31.97 9.29
C THR A 590 -14.97 -33.29 9.09
N MET A 591 -14.68 -33.61 7.84
CA MET A 591 -13.85 -34.74 7.43
C MET A 591 -12.90 -34.27 6.31
N ASP A 592 -11.64 -34.66 6.39
CA ASP A 592 -10.65 -34.37 5.33
C ASP A 592 -11.03 -35.07 4.02
N GLN A 593 -10.91 -34.40 2.88
CA GLN A 593 -11.27 -34.94 1.54
C GLN A 593 -12.69 -35.49 1.43
N ASP A 594 -13.66 -34.78 1.97
CA ASP A 594 -15.09 -35.10 1.88
C ASP A 594 -15.59 -35.11 0.42
N SER A 595 -15.94 -36.29 -0.08
CA SER A 595 -16.09 -36.54 -1.52
C SER A 595 -17.31 -35.89 -2.18
N ASP A 596 -18.33 -35.51 -1.40
CA ASP A 596 -19.54 -34.79 -1.86
C ASP A 596 -19.60 -33.34 -1.35
N GLY A 597 -18.55 -32.89 -0.65
CA GLY A 597 -18.43 -31.54 -0.11
C GLY A 597 -19.23 -31.32 1.18
N ASP A 598 -19.01 -30.17 1.83
CA ASP A 598 -19.45 -29.97 3.22
C ASP A 598 -20.88 -29.48 3.41
N ALA A 599 -21.67 -29.40 2.33
CA ALA A 599 -22.99 -28.79 2.35
C ALA A 599 -24.02 -29.57 3.20
N ASN A 600 -23.81 -30.88 3.38
CA ASN A 600 -24.68 -31.77 4.15
C ASN A 600 -24.07 -32.17 5.50
N ASN A 601 -22.99 -31.50 5.92
CA ASN A 601 -22.26 -31.81 7.16
C ASN A 601 -22.84 -31.14 8.40
N ASP A 602 -24.01 -30.52 8.29
CA ASP A 602 -24.61 -29.77 9.37
C ASP A 602 -26.07 -30.11 9.61
N ALA A 603 -26.47 -29.86 10.85
CA ALA A 603 -27.84 -29.98 11.32
C ALA A 603 -28.15 -28.80 12.24
N CYS A 604 -29.39 -28.31 12.18
CA CYS A 604 -29.82 -27.18 12.99
C CYS A 604 -31.25 -27.40 13.52
N THR A 605 -31.48 -27.06 14.79
CA THR A 605 -32.82 -27.03 15.38
C THR A 605 -33.14 -25.64 15.91
N VAL A 606 -34.37 -25.18 15.70
CA VAL A 606 -34.83 -23.84 16.12
C VAL A 606 -35.47 -23.88 17.50
N GLY A 607 -35.35 -22.78 18.23
CA GLY A 607 -35.96 -22.57 19.54
C GLY A 607 -37.21 -21.68 19.47
N GLU A 608 -38.19 -21.98 20.31
CA GLU A 608 -39.38 -21.16 20.54
C GLU A 608 -39.35 -20.58 21.97
N ASP A 609 -39.47 -19.25 22.11
CA ASP A 609 -39.66 -18.60 23.41
C ASP A 609 -41.10 -18.80 23.89
N ARG A 610 -41.28 -19.52 25.01
CA ARG A 610 -42.58 -19.71 25.67
C ARG A 610 -42.64 -19.15 27.07
N ARG A 611 -41.79 -18.17 27.39
CA ARG A 611 -41.89 -17.46 28.67
C ARG A 611 -43.16 -16.60 28.69
N GLY A 612 -43.71 -16.40 29.88
CA GLY A 612 -44.88 -15.54 30.02
C GLY A 612 -44.53 -14.08 29.65
N ARG A 613 -45.34 -13.47 28.80
CA ARG A 613 -45.21 -12.07 28.37
C ARG A 613 -46.56 -11.38 28.44
N VAL A 614 -46.62 -10.16 28.93
CA VAL A 614 -47.83 -9.34 28.86
C VAL A 614 -47.52 -7.96 28.31
N THR A 615 -48.34 -7.50 27.36
CA THR A 615 -48.19 -6.20 26.72
C THR A 615 -49.47 -5.39 26.81
N TRP A 616 -49.34 -4.08 27.03
CA TRP A 616 -50.46 -3.13 27.02
C TRP A 616 -50.01 -1.72 26.60
N THR A 617 -50.97 -0.83 26.36
CA THR A 617 -50.71 0.58 26.06
C THR A 617 -51.56 1.51 26.92
N LYS A 618 -51.02 2.69 27.22
CA LYS A 618 -51.63 3.78 27.98
C LYS A 618 -51.80 5.01 27.09
N ILE A 619 -53.01 5.54 27.04
CA ILE A 619 -53.35 6.69 26.19
C ILE A 619 -54.27 7.69 26.90
N ASP A 620 -54.38 8.87 26.29
CA ASP A 620 -55.36 9.92 26.60
C ASP A 620 -56.73 9.50 26.05
N ALA A 621 -57.77 9.61 26.90
CA ALA A 621 -59.13 9.17 26.55
C ALA A 621 -59.72 9.93 25.35
N ASP A 622 -59.40 11.24 25.22
CA ASP A 622 -60.01 12.13 24.23
C ASP A 622 -59.20 12.16 22.93
N THR A 623 -57.88 12.35 23.06
CA THR A 623 -56.96 12.56 21.92
C THR A 623 -56.35 11.28 21.38
N ARG A 624 -56.45 10.16 22.12
CA ARG A 624 -55.82 8.87 21.81
C ARG A 624 -54.28 8.90 21.77
N GLN A 625 -53.66 10.00 22.18
CA GLN A 625 -52.19 10.11 22.24
C GLN A 625 -51.63 9.25 23.36
N ALA A 626 -50.44 8.68 23.15
CA ALA A 626 -49.76 7.87 24.15
C ALA A 626 -49.37 8.70 25.37
N LEU A 627 -49.52 8.12 26.57
CA LEU A 627 -49.23 8.80 27.83
C LEU A 627 -48.06 8.17 28.56
N ALA A 628 -46.99 8.95 28.70
CA ALA A 628 -45.83 8.61 29.52
C ALA A 628 -46.11 8.74 31.03
N GLY A 629 -45.40 7.95 31.83
CA GLY A 629 -45.24 8.16 33.27
C GLY A 629 -46.34 7.53 34.12
N SER A 630 -47.08 6.55 33.59
CA SER A 630 -47.98 5.72 34.38
C SER A 630 -47.22 4.64 35.17
N GLU A 631 -47.73 4.24 36.34
CA GLU A 631 -47.22 3.09 37.10
C GLU A 631 -48.34 2.08 37.31
N TRP A 632 -47.98 0.80 37.30
CA TRP A 632 -48.91 -0.32 37.30
C TRP A 632 -48.56 -1.35 38.36
N GLU A 633 -49.50 -1.62 39.25
CA GLU A 633 -49.39 -2.70 40.21
C GLU A 633 -49.84 -4.03 39.58
N MET A 634 -48.97 -5.03 39.65
CA MET A 634 -49.24 -6.38 39.17
C MET A 634 -49.31 -7.34 40.36
N SER A 635 -50.34 -8.19 40.40
CA SER A 635 -50.52 -9.17 41.46
C SER A 635 -51.13 -10.48 40.95
N GLY A 636 -50.84 -11.56 41.67
CA GLY A 636 -51.33 -12.90 41.35
C GLY A 636 -50.27 -13.96 41.58
N GLU A 637 -50.59 -15.21 41.25
CA GLU A 637 -49.68 -16.35 41.42
C GLU A 637 -48.38 -16.15 40.65
N GLY A 638 -47.24 -16.37 41.31
CA GLY A 638 -45.91 -16.19 40.73
C GLY A 638 -45.44 -14.75 40.58
N ILE A 639 -46.25 -13.75 40.98
CA ILE A 639 -45.85 -12.34 40.97
C ILE A 639 -45.45 -11.93 42.40
N PRO A 640 -44.21 -11.44 42.62
CA PRO A 640 -43.79 -10.95 43.93
C PRO A 640 -44.75 -9.89 44.49
N ALA A 641 -45.03 -9.96 45.78
CA ALA A 641 -45.91 -9.00 46.43
C ALA A 641 -45.37 -7.57 46.30
N GLY A 642 -46.22 -6.62 45.91
CA GLY A 642 -45.83 -5.22 45.73
C GLY A 642 -45.11 -4.91 44.41
N THR A 643 -45.18 -5.79 43.40
CA THR A 643 -44.59 -5.54 42.07
C THR A 643 -45.27 -4.32 41.41
N VAL A 644 -44.47 -3.27 41.16
CA VAL A 644 -44.89 -2.08 40.43
C VAL A 644 -44.06 -1.94 39.16
N ILE A 645 -44.74 -1.89 38.02
CA ILE A 645 -44.16 -1.67 36.70
C ILE A 645 -44.24 -0.17 36.39
N THR A 646 -43.10 0.47 36.26
CA THR A 646 -42.98 1.87 35.86
C THR A 646 -42.77 1.95 34.35
N ASP A 647 -43.46 2.89 33.69
CA ASP A 647 -43.30 3.20 32.27
C ASP A 647 -41.84 3.49 31.93
N CYS A 648 -41.24 2.66 31.08
CA CYS A 648 -39.89 2.92 30.60
C CYS A 648 -39.95 3.85 29.38
N VAL A 649 -39.44 5.07 29.54
CA VAL A 649 -39.26 5.98 28.39
C VAL A 649 -37.78 6.20 28.16
N ALA A 650 -37.27 5.64 27.06
CA ALA A 650 -35.86 5.71 26.69
C ALA A 650 -35.68 5.75 25.18
N ASP A 651 -34.43 5.93 24.71
CA ASP A 651 -34.12 5.95 23.28
C ASP A 651 -34.10 4.53 22.67
N ASN A 652 -33.87 3.49 23.48
CA ASN A 652 -33.78 2.09 23.07
C ASN A 652 -34.17 1.13 24.20
N ALA A 653 -34.48 -0.13 23.85
CA ALA A 653 -34.97 -1.14 24.79
C ALA A 653 -33.91 -1.56 25.83
N ASP A 654 -32.62 -1.54 25.49
CA ASP A 654 -31.53 -1.93 26.42
C ASP A 654 -31.36 -0.94 27.58
N SER A 655 -31.82 0.29 27.40
CA SER A 655 -31.83 1.33 28.44
C SER A 655 -32.94 1.13 29.47
N CYS A 656 -33.91 0.25 29.18
CA CYS A 656 -34.91 -0.18 30.13
C CYS A 656 -34.32 -1.25 31.04
N VAL A 657 -34.02 -0.87 32.28
CA VAL A 657 -33.41 -1.75 33.29
C VAL A 657 -34.32 -1.90 34.51
N PRO A 658 -34.20 -3.02 35.27
CA PRO A 658 -34.94 -3.21 36.52
C PRO A 658 -34.76 -2.03 37.48
N GLN A 659 -35.87 -1.50 37.99
CA GLN A 659 -35.85 -0.40 38.97
C GLN A 659 -35.63 -0.98 40.38
N GLY A 660 -34.62 -0.50 41.13
CA GLY A 660 -34.47 -0.81 42.57
C GLY A 660 -33.16 -1.41 43.08
N GLY A 661 -32.10 -1.54 42.26
CA GLY A 661 -30.80 -2.06 42.72
C GLY A 661 -30.81 -3.56 43.04
N ASN A 662 -29.79 -4.05 43.76
CA ASN A 662 -29.62 -5.49 44.08
C ASN A 662 -30.80 -6.03 44.91
N GLY A 663 -31.76 -6.66 44.23
CA GLY A 663 -33.05 -7.10 44.79
C GLY A 663 -34.28 -6.66 43.99
N ALA A 664 -34.10 -5.90 42.90
CA ALA A 664 -35.18 -5.47 42.00
C ALA A 664 -35.95 -6.67 41.39
N THR A 665 -37.26 -6.51 41.19
CA THR A 665 -38.09 -7.53 40.54
C THR A 665 -37.62 -7.76 39.09
N ALA A 666 -37.49 -9.03 38.67
CA ALA A 666 -37.21 -9.40 37.28
C ALA A 666 -38.30 -8.94 36.28
N LEU A 667 -39.42 -8.44 36.81
CA LEU A 667 -40.55 -7.89 36.07
C LEU A 667 -40.43 -6.36 36.06
N TYR A 668 -40.21 -5.82 34.88
CA TYR A 668 -40.14 -4.39 34.58
C TYR A 668 -40.54 -4.18 33.12
N ASP A 669 -40.81 -2.93 32.74
CA ASP A 669 -41.17 -2.57 31.38
C ASP A 669 -39.94 -2.54 30.46
N ARG A 670 -39.99 -3.24 29.34
CA ARG A 670 -38.93 -3.34 28.32
C ARG A 670 -39.24 -2.57 27.04
N ASP A 671 -40.44 -1.99 26.89
CA ASP A 671 -40.74 -1.16 25.73
C ASP A 671 -40.31 0.29 26.03
N PRO A 672 -39.38 0.89 25.27
CA PRO A 672 -38.90 2.24 25.55
C PRO A 672 -39.88 3.35 25.13
N LYS A 673 -40.99 3.01 24.48
CA LYS A 673 -41.93 3.99 23.91
C LYS A 673 -42.87 4.52 25.01
N PRO A 674 -43.11 5.84 25.06
CA PRO A 674 -44.09 6.46 25.95
C PRO A 674 -45.43 5.70 26.01
N GLY A 675 -45.80 5.21 27.18
CA GLY A 675 -47.09 4.56 27.40
C GLY A 675 -47.26 3.22 26.66
N ALA A 676 -46.20 2.59 26.18
CA ALA A 676 -46.23 1.20 25.72
C ALA A 676 -45.51 0.35 26.76
N PHE A 677 -46.06 -0.84 27.06
CA PHE A 677 -45.51 -1.70 28.08
C PHE A 677 -45.26 -3.10 27.53
N ASP A 678 -44.08 -3.64 27.83
CA ASP A 678 -43.70 -5.02 27.56
C ASP A 678 -43.03 -5.68 28.77
N VAL A 679 -43.80 -6.48 29.52
CA VAL A 679 -43.29 -7.22 30.67
C VAL A 679 -43.10 -8.68 30.29
N GLN A 680 -41.85 -9.12 30.29
CA GLN A 680 -41.41 -10.48 29.96
C GLN A 680 -41.07 -11.27 31.23
N ASN A 681 -40.67 -12.54 31.08
CA ASN A 681 -40.28 -13.45 32.17
C ASN A 681 -41.36 -13.70 33.22
N LEU A 682 -42.64 -13.52 32.87
CA LEU A 682 -43.72 -13.92 33.76
C LEU A 682 -43.73 -15.45 33.89
N PRO A 683 -43.82 -15.99 35.12
CA PRO A 683 -44.09 -17.41 35.29
C PRO A 683 -45.39 -17.76 34.57
N LEU A 684 -45.50 -18.93 33.95
CA LEU A 684 -46.79 -19.39 33.42
C LEU A 684 -47.68 -19.82 34.60
N ALA A 685 -48.97 -19.49 34.53
CA ALA A 685 -49.96 -19.85 35.54
C ALA A 685 -51.31 -20.11 34.90
N ASN A 686 -52.07 -21.07 35.46
CA ASN A 686 -53.43 -21.38 35.04
C ASN A 686 -54.49 -20.55 35.81
N THR A 687 -54.06 -19.52 36.54
CA THR A 687 -54.91 -18.65 37.35
C THR A 687 -54.87 -17.20 36.85
N TRP A 688 -55.97 -16.46 37.06
CA TRP A 688 -56.06 -15.06 36.66
C TRP A 688 -55.15 -14.17 37.53
N ARG A 689 -54.34 -13.33 36.87
CA ARG A 689 -53.56 -12.25 37.47
C ARG A 689 -54.26 -10.91 37.28
N LYS A 690 -53.92 -9.94 38.11
CA LYS A 690 -54.50 -8.58 38.09
C LYS A 690 -53.45 -7.55 37.73
N LEU A 691 -53.82 -6.65 36.84
CA LEU A 691 -53.08 -5.44 36.48
C LEU A 691 -53.94 -4.22 36.82
N ARG A 692 -53.39 -3.28 37.60
CA ARG A 692 -54.10 -2.06 38.04
C ARG A 692 -53.18 -0.86 37.95
N GLU A 693 -53.66 0.27 37.44
CA GLU A 693 -52.90 1.52 37.48
C GLU A 693 -52.76 1.97 38.95
N SER A 694 -51.53 2.11 39.42
CA SER A 694 -51.22 2.60 40.77
C SER A 694 -50.95 4.11 40.76
N LYS A 695 -50.46 4.65 39.64
CA LYS A 695 -50.19 6.08 39.45
C LYS A 695 -50.54 6.53 38.03
N ALA A 696 -51.31 7.60 37.95
CA ALA A 696 -51.66 8.24 36.68
C ALA A 696 -50.51 9.09 36.15
N PRO A 697 -50.40 9.27 34.82
CA PRO A 697 -49.60 10.32 34.20
C PRO A 697 -49.91 11.71 34.79
N ALA A 698 -48.91 12.59 34.83
CA ALA A 698 -49.07 13.94 35.37
C ALA A 698 -50.20 14.71 34.66
N GLY A 699 -51.12 15.29 35.43
CA GLY A 699 -52.28 16.01 34.90
C GLY A 699 -53.50 15.13 34.57
N TYR A 700 -53.46 13.82 34.82
CA TYR A 700 -54.55 12.88 34.55
C TYR A 700 -55.17 12.29 35.82
N VAL A 701 -56.45 11.91 35.74
CA VAL A 701 -57.16 11.23 36.83
C VAL A 701 -56.81 9.73 36.82
N LEU A 702 -56.46 9.18 37.99
CA LEU A 702 -56.13 7.77 38.18
C LEU A 702 -57.31 6.84 37.89
N ASN A 703 -57.07 5.84 37.04
CA ASN A 703 -58.03 4.78 36.77
C ASN A 703 -57.86 3.61 37.75
N LYS A 704 -58.75 3.51 38.74
CA LYS A 704 -58.68 2.48 39.78
C LYS A 704 -59.15 1.09 39.33
N ARG A 705 -59.55 0.91 38.07
CA ARG A 705 -60.06 -0.38 37.56
C ARG A 705 -58.93 -1.38 37.37
N ALA A 706 -59.03 -2.53 38.03
CA ALA A 706 -58.15 -3.67 37.76
C ALA A 706 -58.67 -4.47 36.54
N GLN A 707 -57.75 -4.91 35.68
CA GLN A 707 -58.03 -5.86 34.60
C GLN A 707 -57.36 -7.19 34.89
N ASN A 708 -58.02 -8.28 34.49
CA ASN A 708 -57.48 -9.62 34.65
C ASN A 708 -56.78 -10.08 33.36
N PHE A 709 -55.68 -10.80 33.51
CA PHE A 709 -55.01 -11.50 32.41
C PHE A 709 -54.48 -12.85 32.87
N ILE A 710 -54.08 -13.68 31.90
CA ILE A 710 -53.47 -14.99 32.14
C ILE A 710 -52.41 -15.24 31.06
N THR A 711 -51.30 -15.83 31.47
CA THR A 711 -50.23 -16.34 30.59
C THR A 711 -50.03 -17.80 30.94
N HIS A 712 -50.41 -18.72 30.06
CA HIS A 712 -50.36 -20.17 30.29
C HIS A 712 -49.68 -20.87 29.10
N GLU A 713 -49.39 -22.17 29.19
CA GLU A 713 -48.58 -22.87 28.18
C GLU A 713 -49.09 -22.77 26.74
N GLY A 714 -50.42 -22.79 26.54
CA GLY A 714 -51.05 -22.65 25.22
C GLY A 714 -51.19 -21.20 24.72
N ALA A 715 -50.97 -20.21 25.59
CA ALA A 715 -50.98 -18.78 25.26
C ALA A 715 -50.03 -18.03 26.21
N PRO A 716 -48.70 -18.19 26.03
CA PRO A 716 -47.71 -17.62 26.94
C PRO A 716 -47.65 -16.09 26.83
N HIS A 717 -48.10 -15.53 25.71
CA HIS A 717 -48.09 -14.09 25.46
C HIS A 717 -49.52 -13.52 25.54
N HIS A 718 -49.78 -12.70 26.54
CA HIS A 718 -51.04 -11.96 26.68
C HIS A 718 -50.89 -10.54 26.12
N LYS A 719 -51.83 -10.09 25.30
CA LYS A 719 -51.88 -8.71 24.81
C LYS A 719 -53.23 -8.09 25.15
N PHE A 720 -53.21 -7.02 25.94
CA PHE A 720 -54.39 -6.18 26.11
C PHE A 720 -54.65 -5.43 24.81
N THR A 721 -55.68 -5.84 24.07
CA THR A 721 -56.01 -5.25 22.76
C THR A 721 -56.68 -3.88 22.87
N LYS A 722 -57.35 -3.61 23.99
CA LYS A 722 -57.90 -2.29 24.31
C LYS A 722 -56.89 -1.50 25.14
N PRO A 723 -56.47 -0.29 24.71
CA PRO A 723 -55.62 0.57 25.50
C PRO A 723 -56.26 0.96 26.83
N PHE A 724 -55.43 1.27 27.81
CA PHE A 724 -55.85 1.82 29.09
C PHE A 724 -55.88 3.36 29.02
N GLU A 725 -57.01 3.95 29.37
CA GLU A 725 -57.31 5.36 29.11
C GLU A 725 -57.45 6.15 30.42
N ASN A 726 -56.89 7.37 30.45
CA ASN A 726 -57.16 8.35 31.51
C ASN A 726 -57.68 9.65 30.89
N SER A 727 -58.59 10.30 31.60
CA SER A 727 -59.07 11.65 31.28
C SER A 727 -58.25 12.69 32.03
N LYS A 728 -58.12 13.89 31.44
CA LYS A 728 -57.42 15.01 32.08
C LYS A 728 -58.11 15.42 33.37
N SER A 729 -57.32 15.82 34.36
CA SER A 729 -57.84 16.36 35.61
C SER A 729 -58.58 17.67 35.36
N PRO A 730 -59.77 17.87 35.94
CA PRO A 730 -60.49 19.13 35.80
C PRO A 730 -59.65 20.25 36.43
N VAL A 731 -59.40 21.31 35.66
CA VAL A 731 -58.79 22.53 36.21
C VAL A 731 -59.83 23.15 37.17
N PRO A 732 -59.48 23.49 38.43
CA PRO A 732 -60.41 24.14 39.34
C PRO A 732 -60.93 25.45 38.74
N MET A 733 -62.24 25.58 38.57
CA MET A 733 -62.85 26.86 38.21
C MET A 733 -62.78 27.79 39.43
N LEU A 734 -61.84 28.75 39.40
CA LEU A 734 -61.82 29.87 40.35
C LEU A 734 -63.05 30.78 40.11
N PRO A 735 -63.78 31.22 41.15
CA PRO A 735 -64.86 32.18 40.97
C PRO A 735 -64.31 33.49 40.40
N LEU A 736 -64.96 34.00 39.35
CA LEU A 736 -64.67 35.25 38.65
C LEU A 736 -64.59 36.43 39.64
N THR A 737 -63.37 36.77 40.07
CA THR A 737 -63.03 38.10 40.59
C THR A 737 -62.64 38.94 39.38
N GLY A 738 -63.38 40.03 39.18
CA GLY A 738 -63.29 40.86 37.99
C GLY A 738 -61.88 41.40 37.73
N GLY A 739 -61.30 40.93 36.64
CA GLY A 739 -60.16 41.51 35.95
C GLY A 739 -60.32 41.20 34.47
N MET A 740 -60.32 42.23 33.62
CA MET A 740 -60.58 42.13 32.18
C MET A 740 -59.73 41.02 31.53
N GLY A 741 -60.40 40.06 30.88
CA GLY A 741 -59.77 38.97 30.15
C GLY A 741 -58.95 39.43 28.94
N SER A 742 -58.00 38.59 28.52
CA SER A 742 -57.07 38.79 27.40
C SER A 742 -57.72 39.15 26.06
N ASP A 743 -59.04 39.02 25.93
CA ASP A 743 -59.80 39.44 24.76
C ASP A 743 -59.88 40.96 24.62
N VAL A 744 -59.75 41.73 25.71
CA VAL A 744 -59.59 43.20 25.62
C VAL A 744 -58.24 43.54 24.98
N PHE A 745 -57.17 42.77 25.20
CA PHE A 745 -55.86 42.99 24.57
C PHE A 745 -55.83 42.54 23.10
N LEU A 746 -56.58 41.51 22.72
CA LEU A 746 -56.72 41.10 21.31
C LEU A 746 -57.67 42.00 20.51
N ILE A 747 -58.74 42.51 21.12
CA ILE A 747 -59.64 43.48 20.47
C ILE A 747 -59.01 44.87 20.43
N SER A 748 -58.30 45.33 21.47
CA SER A 748 -57.57 46.60 21.43
C SER A 748 -56.31 46.52 20.56
N GLY A 749 -55.60 45.39 20.54
CA GLY A 749 -54.53 45.12 19.59
C GLY A 749 -55.02 45.06 18.13
N GLY A 750 -56.17 44.42 17.89
CA GLY A 750 -56.82 44.39 16.58
C GLY A 750 -57.32 45.75 16.11
N VAL A 751 -57.87 46.57 17.01
CA VAL A 751 -58.29 47.95 16.71
C VAL A 751 -57.08 48.86 16.45
N VAL A 752 -55.99 48.74 17.22
CA VAL A 752 -54.74 49.49 16.98
C VAL A 752 -54.08 49.04 15.67
N PHE A 753 -54.11 47.74 15.34
CA PHE A 753 -53.59 47.22 14.08
C PHE A 753 -54.44 47.68 12.88
N LEU A 754 -55.77 47.66 12.99
CA LEU A 754 -56.68 48.16 11.96
C LEU A 754 -56.59 49.68 11.79
N LEU A 755 -56.40 50.45 12.88
CA LEU A 755 -56.12 51.89 12.81
C LEU A 755 -54.74 52.17 12.20
N GLY A 756 -53.73 51.33 12.47
CA GLY A 756 -52.41 51.40 11.83
C GLY A 756 -52.44 51.09 10.34
N VAL A 757 -53.19 50.06 9.92
CA VAL A 757 -53.41 49.72 8.51
C VAL A 757 -54.24 50.79 7.81
N ALA A 758 -55.27 51.34 8.45
CA ALA A 758 -56.07 52.45 7.91
C ALA A 758 -55.26 53.74 7.80
N TRP A 759 -54.38 54.04 8.77
CA TRP A 759 -53.47 55.18 8.71
C TRP A 759 -52.43 55.03 7.60
N GLU A 760 -51.85 53.83 7.42
CA GLU A 760 -50.87 53.58 6.35
C GLU A 760 -51.53 53.52 4.96
N ALA A 761 -52.76 53.03 4.85
CA ALA A 761 -53.58 53.13 3.65
C ALA A 761 -53.97 54.59 3.35
N ALA A 762 -54.38 55.37 4.35
CA ALA A 762 -54.67 56.80 4.19
C ALA A 762 -53.41 57.62 3.88
N ARG A 763 -52.22 57.23 4.37
CA ARG A 763 -50.92 57.81 4.03
C ARG A 763 -50.55 57.52 2.57
N ARG A 764 -50.74 56.27 2.10
CA ARG A 764 -50.50 55.87 0.70
C ARG A 764 -51.53 56.43 -0.30
N VAL A 765 -52.75 56.72 0.14
CA VAL A 765 -53.79 57.37 -0.68
C VAL A 765 -53.66 58.90 -0.66
N ARG A 766 -53.22 59.53 0.45
CA ARG A 766 -52.85 60.96 0.51
C ARG A 766 -51.53 61.27 -0.21
N SER A 767 -50.58 60.33 -0.31
CA SER A 767 -49.35 60.51 -1.11
C SER A 767 -49.54 60.30 -2.62
N LYS A 768 -50.77 60.00 -3.09
CA LYS A 768 -51.11 59.87 -4.52
C LYS A 768 -52.20 60.84 -5.00
N ARG A 769 -52.59 61.84 -4.19
CA ARG A 769 -53.49 62.93 -4.61
C ARG A 769 -53.15 64.27 -3.94
N ARG A 770 -52.14 64.98 -4.47
CA ARG A 770 -52.20 66.42 -4.84
C ARG A 770 -50.83 66.92 -5.36
N PRO A 771 -50.80 68.01 -6.16
CA PRO A 771 -50.04 68.12 -7.39
C PRO A 771 -48.88 69.13 -7.31
N ALA A 772 -48.16 69.23 -8.42
CA ALA A 772 -47.14 70.22 -8.73
C ALA A 772 -47.52 71.69 -8.40
N SER A 773 -46.56 72.40 -7.80
CA SER A 773 -46.21 73.84 -7.92
C SER A 773 -45.22 74.09 -6.76
N LEU A 774 -44.00 74.61 -6.91
CA LEU A 774 -43.32 75.42 -7.92
C LEU A 774 -41.88 74.90 -8.07
#